data_AF-A0A841GWS1-F1
#
_entry.id   AF-A0A841GWS1-F1
#
_cell.length_a   1.000
_cell.length_b   1.000
_cell.length_c   1.000
_cell.angle_alpha   90.00
_cell.angle_beta   90.00
_cell.angle_gamma   90.00
#
_symmetry.space_group_name_H-M   'P 1'
#
loop_
_entity.id
_entity.type
_entity.pdbx_description
1 polymer ?
#
loop_
_entity_poly.entity_id
_entity_poly.type
_entity_poly.pdbx_seq_one_letter_code
_entity_poly.pdbx_strand_id
1 'polypeptide(L)'
;MTNPAQTDRSEVWQLIHAMAALSGAELEDFGVRVASMAAGVTLRHRGVGLKGNPQGHTIDAYSDDGVVGAQFGTEAGYFDSLNKPKADLAQIRKQVPSVTRVYLMSSRTATAARQLELVAWEIESAAQGITLHVFDAARVAEFILNTVMEQEAAFESIVDFLEPLRYLRDLRPASHRLPPLAEGFVAREDVVRDFITRLDIHRVGLLWGMSGIGKSQLAIAVANDPWRAFDSKVWARNTPLQSAADLQAVDVTGRGIRHNLLGMIRSRSCLVILDDPQLDLPLDLLLEQVRDKCGDEARVIVTSQRGSDAPYSVHVPFMDTTEARRVLERGAAPCPDDAFHTIQQAVGGHPMALRLLNALYRPGRSWYDVAEEAHRIGNLADDERSIRLADRVIADRRAVLQEPLAFFQWCRSPRLHSGLLQAVAGLQAIDRLPSLGLASTDQPDTIRLHDIVWTSLSELDPPLVASERDFEAKVDSYVRRLARHESGSLAANHLARVHQALFARLVFGDRPRDGHLYAWLHHRGPGEEMARRLPDALAFAKRVAAGEGDHFTVQTAVELAEATVKVSTTKDATPDVAHLLAPFDEMLASDQVDKLARVRVRHHRAKALKRLRRPIEAIHELEAIVGELGEEATPATVRLLLARTLAELKPHDEIDPGERPREMLHRLLDDAREHPGNVSDSVILAIAELLRWRSVEAGQFLNQFGDLFEEKIVSASQRGLEQGALAFAGVAAKWRDTDPARFWRIFGSLPLPAASDLHDRSEIEAWGEILSNAADHDAADREELLNHSLAFFSRSPSRYARTHRADVLRRLNRAAEAQSVLKALLQESPPPRDRAWALFRLGETHAMLGNTAEVQSCCTEAMAQVEPGSRDWKHFRTWLDAQPGTQVD
;
A
#
# COMPACT_ATOMS: atom_id res chain seq x y z
N MET A 1 22.22 25.15 7.21
CA MET A 1 22.61 24.19 6.16
C MET A 1 22.33 22.81 6.71
N THR A 2 21.13 22.30 6.46
CA THR A 2 20.67 20.97 6.82
C THR A 2 21.33 19.95 5.89
N ASN A 3 21.84 18.85 6.46
CA ASN A 3 22.48 17.77 5.73
C ASN A 3 21.42 17.09 4.84
N PRO A 4 21.58 17.00 3.51
CA PRO A 4 20.60 16.34 2.66
C PRO A 4 20.56 14.86 3.01
N ALA A 5 19.36 14.33 3.24
CA ALA A 5 19.12 12.90 3.27
C ALA A 5 19.76 12.27 2.02
N GLN A 6 20.53 11.20 2.16
CA GLN A 6 21.06 10.44 1.03
C GLN A 6 19.88 9.98 0.16
N THR A 7 19.63 10.69 -0.93
CA THR A 7 18.60 10.37 -1.91
C THR A 7 19.01 9.06 -2.60
N ASP A 8 18.16 8.03 -2.51
CA ASP A 8 18.45 6.74 -3.15
C ASP A 8 18.56 6.93 -4.68
N ARG A 9 19.68 6.49 -5.24
CA ARG A 9 19.98 6.58 -6.68
C ARG A 9 18.95 5.85 -7.54
N SER A 10 18.28 4.83 -7.00
CA SER A 10 17.23 4.09 -7.71
C SER A 10 15.98 4.95 -7.93
N GLU A 11 15.58 5.74 -6.94
CA GLU A 11 14.41 6.60 -6.97
C GLU A 11 14.60 7.80 -7.90
N VAL A 12 15.80 8.41 -7.86
CA VAL A 12 16.19 9.49 -8.78
C VAL A 12 16.09 9.00 -10.23
N TRP A 13 16.54 7.77 -10.50
CA TRP A 13 16.52 7.18 -11.84
C TRP A 13 15.10 6.94 -12.36
N GLN A 14 14.17 6.48 -11.50
CA GLN A 14 12.76 6.29 -11.85
C GLN A 14 12.08 7.61 -12.23
N LEU A 15 12.33 8.69 -11.47
CA LEU A 15 11.78 10.01 -11.77
C LEU A 15 12.37 10.62 -13.04
N ILE A 16 13.67 10.44 -13.30
CA ILE A 16 14.29 10.85 -14.56
C ILE A 16 13.59 10.17 -15.75
N HIS A 17 13.29 8.87 -15.66
CA HIS A 17 12.61 8.14 -16.72
C HIS A 17 11.18 8.64 -16.95
N ALA A 18 10.42 8.88 -15.87
CA ALA A 18 9.07 9.43 -15.99
C ALA A 18 9.07 10.85 -16.60
N MET A 19 10.02 11.71 -16.19
CA MET A 19 10.12 13.05 -16.78
C MET A 19 10.47 13.02 -18.27
N ALA A 20 11.32 12.08 -18.69
CA ALA A 20 11.68 11.92 -20.10
C ALA A 20 10.48 11.56 -21.02
N ALA A 21 9.39 11.07 -20.44
CA ALA A 21 8.15 10.71 -21.13
C ALA A 21 7.14 11.87 -21.23
N LEU A 22 7.36 13.00 -20.53
CA LEU A 22 6.47 14.16 -20.61
C LEU A 22 6.46 14.78 -22.00
N SER A 23 5.27 15.04 -22.54
CA SER A 23 5.12 15.88 -23.74
C SER A 23 5.53 17.33 -23.46
N GLY A 24 5.74 18.13 -24.52
CA GLY A 24 6.10 19.56 -24.36
C GLY A 24 5.09 20.33 -23.51
N ALA A 25 3.80 20.11 -23.74
CA ALA A 25 2.74 20.78 -22.98
C ALA A 25 2.64 20.29 -21.52
N GLU A 26 2.86 19.00 -21.27
CA GLU A 26 2.88 18.45 -19.92
C GLU A 26 4.12 18.93 -19.15
N LEU A 27 5.28 19.02 -19.81
CA LEU A 27 6.50 19.57 -19.20
C LEU A 27 6.34 21.05 -18.85
N GLU A 28 5.63 21.84 -19.67
CA GLU A 28 5.34 23.24 -19.35
C GLU A 28 4.49 23.35 -18.09
N ASP A 29 3.34 22.65 -17.99
CA ASP A 29 2.47 22.72 -16.80
C ASP A 29 3.16 22.16 -15.55
N PHE A 30 3.83 21.01 -15.68
CA PHE A 30 4.67 20.44 -14.62
C PHE A 30 5.79 21.40 -14.19
N GLY A 31 6.51 21.95 -15.16
CA GLY A 31 7.66 22.82 -14.97
C GLY A 31 7.30 24.13 -14.27
N VAL A 32 6.15 24.73 -14.60
CA VAL A 32 5.65 25.93 -13.91
C VAL A 32 5.45 25.66 -12.42
N ARG A 33 4.90 24.50 -12.07
CA ARG A 33 4.63 24.13 -10.67
C ARG A 33 5.93 23.92 -9.91
N VAL A 34 6.85 23.13 -10.48
CA VAL A 34 8.16 22.87 -9.86
C VAL A 34 8.98 24.16 -9.73
N ALA A 35 9.01 25.00 -10.77
CA ALA A 35 9.72 26.28 -10.71
C ALA A 35 9.08 27.25 -9.70
N SER A 36 7.75 27.26 -9.57
CA SER A 36 7.06 28.05 -8.54
C SER A 36 7.44 27.60 -7.12
N MET A 37 7.52 26.30 -6.89
CA MET A 37 7.97 25.72 -5.61
C MET A 37 9.43 26.08 -5.32
N ALA A 38 10.30 25.90 -6.32
CA ALA A 38 11.73 26.19 -6.18
C ALA A 38 12.01 27.69 -5.98
N ALA A 39 11.18 28.56 -6.55
CA ALA A 39 11.29 30.01 -6.40
C ALA A 39 10.63 30.56 -5.13
N GLY A 40 9.72 29.79 -4.51
CA GLY A 40 8.90 30.23 -3.38
C GLY A 40 7.84 31.28 -3.76
N VAL A 41 7.52 31.42 -5.04
CA VAL A 41 6.54 32.40 -5.57
C VAL A 41 5.72 31.76 -6.69
N THR A 42 4.45 32.14 -6.81
CA THR A 42 3.58 31.63 -7.89
C THR A 42 3.98 32.22 -9.23
N LEU A 43 4.25 31.37 -10.22
CA LEU A 43 4.50 31.78 -11.60
C LEU A 43 3.23 31.61 -12.45
N ARG A 44 3.00 32.55 -13.36
CA ARG A 44 1.92 32.47 -14.36
C ARG A 44 2.41 31.72 -15.58
N HIS A 45 1.68 30.67 -15.94
CA HIS A 45 1.85 29.96 -17.21
C HIS A 45 1.32 30.81 -18.38
N ARG A 46 2.10 30.95 -19.46
CA ARG A 46 1.72 31.72 -20.65
C ARG A 46 1.68 30.88 -21.92
N GLY A 47 1.14 29.65 -21.82
CA GLY A 47 1.03 28.72 -22.96
C GLY A 47 -0.36 28.62 -23.62
N VAL A 48 -1.41 29.29 -23.15
CA VAL A 48 -2.78 29.06 -23.66
C VAL A 48 -3.62 30.34 -23.72
N GLY A 49 -4.14 30.69 -24.89
CA GLY A 49 -5.13 31.78 -25.02
C GLY A 49 -6.48 31.42 -24.38
N LEU A 50 -7.39 32.40 -24.22
CA LEU A 50 -8.79 32.26 -23.73
C LEU A 50 -9.65 31.16 -24.43
N LYS A 51 -9.14 30.55 -25.51
CA LYS A 51 -9.77 29.50 -26.31
C LYS A 51 -9.00 28.17 -26.33
N GLY A 52 -7.91 28.00 -25.58
CA GLY A 52 -7.21 26.70 -25.51
C GLY A 52 -6.03 26.50 -26.49
N ASN A 53 -5.67 27.47 -27.32
CA ASN A 53 -4.60 27.29 -28.33
C ASN A 53 -3.22 27.82 -27.87
N PRO A 54 -2.11 27.13 -28.21
CA PRO A 54 -0.75 27.59 -27.93
C PRO A 54 -0.37 28.83 -28.74
N GLN A 55 0.24 29.81 -28.09
CA GLN A 55 0.85 30.98 -28.76
C GLN A 55 2.35 30.77 -28.87
N GLY A 56 2.86 30.62 -30.10
CA GLY A 56 4.30 30.53 -30.34
C GLY A 56 5.02 31.86 -30.03
N HIS A 57 6.28 31.75 -29.60
CA HIS A 57 7.22 32.86 -29.32
C HIS A 57 7.05 33.63 -28.01
N THR A 58 6.49 33.02 -26.97
CA THR A 58 6.42 33.59 -25.60
C THR A 58 7.28 32.82 -24.60
N ILE A 59 7.65 33.47 -23.49
CA ILE A 59 8.22 32.81 -22.29
C ILE A 59 7.16 31.90 -21.66
N ASP A 60 7.59 30.74 -21.18
CA ASP A 60 6.66 29.72 -20.70
C ASP A 60 6.04 30.13 -19.35
N ALA A 61 6.84 30.73 -18.45
CA ALA A 61 6.32 31.29 -17.20
C ALA A 61 7.10 32.47 -16.60
N TYR A 62 6.39 33.29 -15.82
CA TYR A 62 6.96 34.45 -15.12
C TYR A 62 6.15 34.84 -13.87
N SER A 63 6.78 35.55 -12.92
CA SER A 63 6.09 36.08 -11.73
C SER A 63 5.35 37.39 -12.01
N ASP A 64 4.33 37.70 -11.19
CA ASP A 64 3.49 38.91 -11.36
C ASP A 64 4.28 40.22 -11.32
N ASP A 65 5.36 40.25 -10.54
CA ASP A 65 6.27 41.38 -10.42
C ASP A 65 7.35 41.42 -11.52
N GLY A 66 7.38 40.42 -12.41
CA GLY A 66 8.34 40.32 -13.51
C GLY A 66 9.79 40.09 -13.07
N VAL A 67 10.01 39.62 -11.84
CA VAL A 67 11.33 39.40 -11.24
C VAL A 67 11.85 37.99 -11.54
N VAL A 68 10.95 37.01 -11.67
CA VAL A 68 11.26 35.60 -11.94
C VAL A 68 10.75 35.20 -13.31
N GLY A 69 11.59 34.49 -14.09
CA GLY A 69 11.21 33.91 -15.39
C GLY A 69 11.64 32.45 -15.51
N ALA A 70 10.89 31.65 -16.26
CA ALA A 70 11.20 30.25 -16.49
C ALA A 70 10.93 29.79 -17.93
N GLN A 71 11.73 28.84 -18.41
CA GLN A 71 11.60 28.19 -19.71
C GLN A 71 11.84 26.67 -19.58
N PHE A 72 11.08 25.88 -20.34
CA PHE A 72 11.05 24.42 -20.26
C PHE A 72 11.39 23.78 -21.62
N GLY A 73 12.16 22.68 -21.62
CA GLY A 73 12.60 22.02 -22.85
C GLY A 73 12.59 20.49 -22.82
N THR A 74 12.00 19.86 -23.84
CA THR A 74 11.98 18.39 -24.02
C THR A 74 13.01 17.85 -25.03
N GLU A 75 13.73 18.76 -25.73
CA GLU A 75 14.65 18.43 -26.82
C GLU A 75 15.72 17.43 -26.37
N ALA A 76 15.87 16.30 -27.08
CA ALA A 76 16.82 15.25 -26.71
C ALA A 76 18.28 15.75 -26.59
N GLY A 77 18.65 16.73 -27.43
CA GLY A 77 19.97 17.37 -27.44
C GLY A 77 20.06 18.69 -26.66
N TYR A 78 19.12 18.97 -25.74
CA TYR A 78 19.06 20.24 -25.01
C TYR A 78 20.38 20.58 -24.29
N PHE A 79 21.10 19.56 -23.81
CA PHE A 79 22.39 19.70 -23.12
C PHE A 79 23.62 19.25 -23.93
N ASP A 80 23.45 18.92 -25.22
CA ASP A 80 24.59 18.57 -26.11
C ASP A 80 25.57 19.73 -26.22
N SER A 81 25.07 20.96 -26.17
CA SER A 81 25.83 22.20 -26.06
C SER A 81 25.07 23.23 -25.22
N LEU A 82 25.76 24.27 -24.75
CA LEU A 82 25.10 25.38 -24.04
C LEU A 82 24.33 26.34 -24.98
N ASN A 83 24.29 26.10 -26.29
CA ASN A 83 23.69 27.03 -27.25
C ASN A 83 22.18 27.20 -27.03
N LYS A 84 21.46 26.09 -26.85
CA LYS A 84 20.01 26.09 -26.64
C LYS A 84 19.64 26.70 -25.27
N PRO A 85 20.22 26.28 -24.13
CA PRO A 85 20.00 26.94 -22.84
C PRO A 85 20.32 28.45 -22.87
N LYS A 86 21.41 28.86 -23.53
CA LYS A 86 21.77 30.28 -23.68
C LYS A 86 20.77 31.06 -24.54
N ALA A 87 20.23 30.43 -25.59
CA ALA A 87 19.17 31.02 -26.41
C ALA A 87 17.88 31.23 -25.60
N ASP A 88 17.50 30.26 -24.78
CA ASP A 88 16.33 30.34 -23.90
C ASP A 88 16.51 31.45 -22.84
N LEU A 89 17.68 31.56 -22.21
CA LEU A 89 18.00 32.68 -21.32
C LEU A 89 17.89 34.05 -22.03
N ALA A 90 18.42 34.15 -23.25
CA ALA A 90 18.35 35.38 -24.03
C ALA A 90 16.89 35.73 -24.41
N GLN A 91 16.06 34.72 -24.69
CA GLN A 91 14.63 34.89 -24.95
C GLN A 91 13.89 35.40 -23.72
N ILE A 92 14.11 34.82 -22.54
CA ILE A 92 13.54 35.29 -21.26
C ILE A 92 13.90 36.76 -21.04
N ARG A 93 15.18 37.14 -21.16
CA ARG A 93 15.64 38.51 -20.95
C ARG A 93 15.06 39.51 -21.94
N LYS A 94 14.80 39.08 -23.18
CA LYS A 94 14.16 39.91 -24.20
C LYS A 94 12.69 40.18 -23.86
N GLN A 95 11.99 39.20 -23.28
CA GLN A 95 10.56 39.30 -23.00
C GLN A 95 10.22 39.85 -21.61
N VAL A 96 11.10 39.63 -20.63
CA VAL A 96 10.99 40.13 -19.26
C VAL A 96 12.28 40.87 -18.89
N PRO A 97 12.46 42.14 -19.30
CA PRO A 97 13.72 42.87 -19.09
C PRO A 97 14.08 43.11 -17.61
N SER A 98 13.09 43.03 -16.71
CA SER A 98 13.24 43.19 -15.26
C SER A 98 13.66 41.91 -14.52
N VAL A 99 13.82 40.79 -15.24
CA VAL A 99 14.11 39.49 -14.62
C VAL A 99 15.47 39.51 -13.91
N THR A 100 15.50 39.07 -12.65
CA THR A 100 16.74 38.91 -11.88
C THR A 100 16.97 37.46 -11.44
N ARG A 101 15.93 36.61 -11.48
CA ARG A 101 16.02 35.17 -11.22
C ARG A 101 15.43 34.36 -12.37
N VAL A 102 16.18 33.39 -12.87
CA VAL A 102 15.81 32.61 -14.05
C VAL A 102 15.90 31.11 -13.77
N TYR A 103 14.87 30.36 -14.16
CA TYR A 103 14.84 28.90 -14.12
C TYR A 103 14.80 28.32 -15.53
N LEU A 104 15.82 27.57 -15.91
CA LEU A 104 15.82 26.77 -17.13
C LEU A 104 15.67 25.31 -16.74
N MET A 105 14.67 24.61 -17.24
CA MET A 105 14.41 23.23 -16.85
C MET A 105 14.20 22.33 -18.06
N SER A 106 14.74 21.12 -18.01
CA SER A 106 14.57 20.12 -19.07
C SER A 106 14.21 18.75 -18.52
N SER A 107 13.44 17.99 -19.30
CA SER A 107 13.19 16.57 -19.05
C SER A 107 14.37 15.64 -19.40
N ARG A 108 15.50 16.20 -19.87
CA ARG A 108 16.73 15.44 -20.18
C ARG A 108 17.80 15.63 -19.10
N THR A 109 18.70 14.65 -18.97
CA THR A 109 19.85 14.73 -18.06
C THR A 109 21.06 15.36 -18.77
N ALA A 110 21.86 16.13 -18.03
CA ALA A 110 23.16 16.58 -18.51
C ALA A 110 24.25 15.54 -18.18
N THR A 111 25.29 15.45 -19.00
CA THR A 111 26.46 14.62 -18.66
C THR A 111 27.23 15.23 -17.50
N ALA A 112 28.00 14.43 -16.75
CA ALA A 112 28.78 14.92 -15.61
C ALA A 112 29.73 16.09 -15.99
N ALA A 113 30.34 16.02 -17.17
CA ALA A 113 31.16 17.11 -17.70
C ALA A 113 30.33 18.38 -17.96
N ARG A 114 29.12 18.25 -18.51
CA ARG A 114 28.23 19.38 -18.78
C ARG A 114 27.63 19.98 -17.51
N GLN A 115 27.36 19.17 -16.49
CA GLN A 115 26.88 19.67 -15.18
C GLN A 115 27.89 20.63 -14.54
N LEU A 116 29.20 20.34 -14.63
CA LEU A 116 30.24 21.27 -14.15
C LEU A 116 30.22 22.60 -14.91
N GLU A 117 30.01 22.57 -16.22
CA GLU A 117 29.88 23.78 -17.03
C GLU A 117 28.61 24.58 -16.71
N LEU A 118 27.49 23.89 -16.42
CA LEU A 118 26.25 24.54 -15.99
C LEU A 118 26.44 25.26 -14.65
N VAL A 119 27.11 24.62 -13.67
CA VAL A 119 27.42 25.26 -12.38
C VAL A 119 28.33 26.48 -12.57
N ALA A 120 29.37 26.37 -13.41
CA ALA A 120 30.22 27.51 -13.73
C ALA A 120 29.42 28.65 -14.38
N TRP A 121 28.48 28.33 -15.27
CA TRP A 121 27.62 29.31 -15.93
C TRP A 121 26.60 29.96 -14.98
N GLU A 122 26.07 29.25 -13.98
CA GLU A 122 25.25 29.82 -12.92
C GLU A 122 26.04 30.88 -12.12
N ILE A 123 27.31 30.59 -11.79
CA ILE A 123 28.21 31.51 -11.07
C ILE A 123 28.54 32.74 -11.92
N GLU A 124 28.88 32.56 -13.20
CA GLU A 124 29.14 33.66 -14.13
C GLU A 124 27.92 34.55 -14.33
N SER A 125 26.72 33.97 -14.41
CA SER A 125 25.47 34.70 -14.56
C SER A 125 25.15 35.53 -13.30
N ALA A 126 25.46 35.00 -12.11
CA ALA A 126 25.30 35.73 -10.86
C ALA A 126 26.19 36.99 -10.80
N ALA A 127 27.42 36.92 -11.33
CA ALA A 127 28.31 38.07 -11.48
C ALA A 127 27.76 39.15 -12.43
N GLN A 128 26.82 38.78 -13.32
CA GLN A 128 26.11 39.69 -14.23
C GLN A 128 24.76 40.16 -13.66
N GLY A 129 24.48 39.89 -12.38
CA GLY A 129 23.26 40.31 -11.69
C GLY A 129 22.04 39.41 -11.95
N ILE A 130 22.24 38.19 -12.49
CA ILE A 130 21.17 37.23 -12.74
C ILE A 130 21.41 35.95 -11.92
N THR A 131 20.50 35.62 -11.02
CA THR A 131 20.49 34.31 -10.36
C THR A 131 19.91 33.26 -11.32
N LEU A 132 20.78 32.55 -12.03
CA LEU A 132 20.41 31.48 -12.95
C LEU A 132 20.35 30.15 -12.21
N HIS A 133 19.30 29.38 -12.46
CA HIS A 133 19.11 28.01 -12.01
C HIS A 133 18.85 27.12 -13.22
N VAL A 134 19.76 26.18 -13.50
CA VAL A 134 19.60 25.20 -14.57
C VAL A 134 19.31 23.83 -13.97
N PHE A 135 18.13 23.32 -14.27
CA PHE A 135 17.56 22.09 -13.76
C PHE A 135 17.55 21.06 -14.88
N ASP A 136 18.52 20.14 -14.86
CA ASP A 136 18.39 18.92 -15.64
C ASP A 136 17.45 17.93 -14.92
N ALA A 137 17.04 16.86 -15.60
CA ALA A 137 16.10 15.89 -15.04
C ALA A 137 16.59 15.29 -13.72
N ALA A 138 17.90 15.12 -13.51
CA ALA A 138 18.43 14.61 -12.25
C ALA A 138 18.21 15.60 -11.11
N ARG A 139 18.52 16.88 -11.32
CA ARG A 139 18.32 17.94 -10.31
C ARG A 139 16.84 18.18 -10.01
N VAL A 140 15.96 18.03 -11.00
CA VAL A 140 14.50 18.07 -10.77
C VAL A 140 14.05 16.89 -9.90
N ALA A 141 14.50 15.67 -10.21
CA ALA A 141 14.16 14.48 -9.43
C ALA A 141 14.62 14.59 -7.98
N GLU A 142 15.84 15.06 -7.75
CA GLU A 142 16.38 15.30 -6.39
C GLU A 142 15.59 16.36 -5.65
N PHE A 143 15.24 17.48 -6.31
CA PHE A 143 14.41 18.52 -5.70
C PHE A 143 13.03 17.98 -5.29
N ILE A 144 12.41 17.16 -6.13
CA ILE A 144 11.12 16.55 -5.82
C ILE A 144 11.25 15.64 -4.61
N LEU A 145 12.23 14.73 -4.61
CA LEU A 145 12.43 13.76 -3.53
C LEU A 145 12.77 14.39 -2.18
N ASN A 146 13.54 15.48 -2.20
CA ASN A 146 14.06 16.10 -0.98
C ASN A 146 13.20 17.26 -0.47
N THR A 147 12.27 17.78 -1.27
CA THR A 147 11.49 18.98 -0.90
C THR A 147 10.00 18.81 -1.15
N VAL A 148 9.61 18.26 -2.29
CA VAL A 148 8.19 18.17 -2.67
C VAL A 148 7.49 17.00 -1.97
N MET A 149 8.19 15.88 -1.74
CA MET A 149 7.62 14.69 -1.07
C MET A 149 7.14 14.96 0.36
N GLU A 150 7.67 15.97 1.03
CA GLU A 150 7.32 16.34 2.42
C GLU A 150 6.17 17.37 2.49
N GLN A 151 5.78 17.96 1.35
CA GLN A 151 4.79 19.02 1.27
C GLN A 151 3.53 18.54 0.55
N GLU A 152 2.48 18.21 1.29
CA GLU A 152 1.25 17.61 0.75
C GLU A 152 0.67 18.39 -0.44
N ALA A 153 0.50 19.71 -0.30
CA ALA A 153 -0.05 20.55 -1.35
C ALA A 153 0.85 20.61 -2.60
N ALA A 154 2.17 20.55 -2.41
CA ALA A 154 3.13 20.55 -3.50
C ALA A 154 3.12 19.20 -4.23
N PHE A 155 3.12 18.10 -3.48
CA PHE A 155 3.01 16.75 -4.02
C PHE A 155 1.74 16.55 -4.84
N GLU A 156 0.56 16.87 -4.27
CA GLU A 156 -0.73 16.72 -4.95
C GLU A 156 -0.80 17.55 -6.24
N SER A 157 -0.02 18.64 -6.33
CA SER A 157 0.00 19.47 -7.54
C SER A 157 0.79 18.87 -8.71
N ILE A 158 1.71 17.92 -8.46
CA ILE A 158 2.58 17.33 -9.49
C ILE A 158 2.43 15.81 -9.66
N VAL A 159 1.75 15.14 -8.73
CA VAL A 159 1.64 13.68 -8.69
C VAL A 159 1.00 13.08 -9.95
N ASP A 160 0.11 13.81 -10.61
CA ASP A 160 -0.58 13.36 -11.82
C ASP A 160 0.32 13.39 -13.07
N PHE A 161 1.45 14.12 -13.04
CA PHE A 161 2.40 14.18 -14.15
C PHE A 161 3.43 13.04 -14.11
N LEU A 162 3.73 12.52 -12.92
CA LEU A 162 4.77 11.50 -12.72
C LEU A 162 4.21 10.33 -11.92
N GLU A 163 3.78 9.27 -12.62
CA GLU A 163 3.23 8.05 -12.02
C GLU A 163 4.11 7.45 -10.90
N PRO A 164 5.46 7.42 -11.04
CA PRO A 164 6.32 6.92 -9.97
C PRO A 164 6.23 7.73 -8.67
N LEU A 165 5.72 8.97 -8.65
CA LEU A 165 5.59 9.72 -7.40
C LEU A 165 4.58 9.08 -6.44
N ARG A 166 3.49 8.50 -6.96
CA ARG A 166 2.53 7.75 -6.12
C ARG A 166 3.22 6.52 -5.54
N TYR A 167 3.96 5.81 -6.38
CA TYR A 167 4.74 4.63 -6.00
C TYR A 167 5.84 4.93 -4.98
N LEU A 168 6.68 5.94 -5.21
CA LEU A 168 7.75 6.35 -4.31
C LEU A 168 7.22 6.89 -2.97
N ARG A 169 6.05 7.56 -2.98
CA ARG A 169 5.36 7.99 -1.76
C ARG A 169 4.79 6.81 -0.97
N ASP A 170 4.47 5.70 -1.63
CA ASP A 170 3.98 4.46 -1.00
C ASP A 170 5.13 3.53 -0.55
N LEU A 171 6.22 3.48 -1.31
CA LEU A 171 7.43 2.68 -1.07
C LEU A 171 8.34 3.22 0.02
N ARG A 172 8.62 4.54 0.01
CA ARG A 172 9.45 5.16 1.06
C ARG A 172 8.89 4.86 2.45
N PRO A 173 7.56 4.79 2.67
CA PRO A 173 7.01 4.22 3.88
C PRO A 173 7.49 2.79 4.18
N ALA A 174 7.58 1.86 3.23
CA ALA A 174 8.03 0.50 3.52
C ALA A 174 9.52 0.39 3.91
N SER A 175 10.40 1.25 3.39
CA SER A 175 11.85 1.26 3.64
C SER A 175 12.35 2.31 4.65
N HIS A 176 11.55 3.34 4.96
CA HIS A 176 11.90 4.48 5.82
C HIS A 176 10.79 4.87 6.82
N ARG A 177 10.09 3.88 7.41
CA ARG A 177 8.99 4.11 8.36
C ARG A 177 9.51 4.35 9.76
N LEU A 178 10.06 5.53 10.01
CA LEU A 178 10.06 6.07 11.37
C LEU A 178 8.95 7.11 11.44
N PRO A 179 8.03 7.05 12.42
CA PRO A 179 7.19 8.19 12.71
C PRO A 179 8.08 9.42 12.92
N PRO A 180 7.64 10.63 12.50
CA PRO A 180 8.44 11.82 12.74
C PRO A 180 8.65 12.01 14.24
N LEU A 181 9.79 12.59 14.60
CA LEU A 181 9.97 13.07 15.97
C LEU A 181 8.85 14.06 16.26
N ALA A 182 8.20 13.88 17.40
CA ALA A 182 7.17 14.78 17.85
C ALA A 182 7.74 16.20 17.90
N GLU A 183 6.94 17.15 17.44
CA GLU A 183 7.29 18.55 17.53
C GLU A 183 7.65 18.86 18.99
N GLY A 184 8.91 19.23 19.24
CA GLY A 184 9.36 19.60 20.59
C GLY A 184 9.89 18.47 21.44
N PHE A 185 10.20 17.36 20.80
CA PHE A 185 11.05 16.35 21.38
C PHE A 185 12.35 16.97 21.91
N VAL A 186 12.65 16.69 23.18
CA VAL A 186 13.94 17.00 23.81
C VAL A 186 14.75 15.70 23.83
N ALA A 187 15.84 15.69 23.08
CA ALA A 187 16.75 14.56 22.99
C ALA A 187 17.47 14.39 24.33
N ARG A 188 17.14 13.33 25.07
CA ARG A 188 17.82 12.94 26.31
C ARG A 188 19.14 12.27 25.94
N GLU A 189 20.12 13.08 25.54
CA GLU A 189 21.33 12.63 24.84
C GLU A 189 22.07 11.50 25.56
N ASP A 190 22.15 11.55 26.88
CA ASP A 190 22.83 10.53 27.67
C ASP A 190 22.11 9.18 27.61
N VAL A 191 20.77 9.19 27.65
CA VAL A 191 19.95 7.99 27.51
C VAL A 191 20.06 7.42 26.11
N VAL A 192 20.05 8.28 25.08
CA VAL A 192 20.20 7.88 23.68
C VAL A 192 21.57 7.21 23.47
N ARG A 193 22.65 7.81 23.98
CA ARG A 193 24.02 7.30 23.84
C ARG A 193 24.23 5.97 24.58
N ASP A 194 23.74 5.84 25.82
CA ASP A 194 23.77 4.57 26.56
C ASP A 194 23.01 3.48 25.79
N PHE A 195 21.82 3.80 25.29
CA PHE A 195 21.01 2.83 24.57
C PHE A 195 21.62 2.40 23.23
N ILE A 196 22.18 3.33 22.45
CA ILE A 196 22.91 3.01 21.21
C ILE A 196 24.06 2.04 21.50
N THR A 197 24.83 2.30 22.57
CA THR A 197 25.96 1.44 22.96
C THR A 197 25.50 0.02 23.25
N ARG A 198 24.43 -0.14 24.02
CA ARG A 198 23.86 -1.46 24.34
C ARG A 198 23.26 -2.15 23.12
N LEU A 199 22.55 -1.40 22.27
CA LEU A 199 21.95 -1.91 21.05
C LEU A 199 23.02 -2.42 20.07
N ASP A 200 24.15 -1.73 19.95
CA ASP A 200 25.23 -2.16 19.07
C ASP A 200 25.91 -3.45 19.55
N ILE A 201 26.10 -3.59 20.86
CA ILE A 201 26.69 -4.79 21.48
C ILE A 201 25.75 -6.00 21.38
N HIS A 202 24.47 -5.82 21.71
CA HIS A 202 23.54 -6.92 21.94
C HIS A 202 22.61 -7.20 20.76
N ARG A 203 22.62 -6.36 19.72
CA ARG A 203 21.75 -6.38 18.53
C ARG A 203 20.28 -6.10 18.80
N VAL A 204 19.79 -6.47 19.97
CA VAL A 204 18.45 -6.19 20.48
C VAL A 204 18.56 -5.25 21.66
N GLY A 205 17.65 -4.28 21.79
CA GLY A 205 17.56 -3.38 22.94
C GLY A 205 16.12 -3.16 23.38
N LEU A 206 15.88 -3.11 24.69
CA LEU A 206 14.57 -2.83 25.28
C LEU A 206 14.56 -1.43 25.91
N LEU A 207 13.63 -0.58 25.49
CA LEU A 207 13.27 0.67 26.16
C LEU A 207 11.98 0.46 26.96
N TRP A 208 12.05 0.56 28.28
CA TRP A 208 10.87 0.34 29.13
C TRP A 208 10.64 1.46 30.14
N GLY A 209 9.41 1.52 30.66
CA GLY A 209 8.96 2.57 31.59
C GLY A 209 7.49 2.91 31.42
N MET A 210 6.98 3.84 32.22
CA MET A 210 5.56 4.19 32.28
C MET A 210 4.97 4.73 30.97
N SER A 211 3.63 4.73 30.86
CA SER A 211 2.94 5.33 29.71
C SER A 211 3.28 6.82 29.59
N GLY A 212 3.44 7.33 28.36
CA GLY A 212 3.75 8.75 28.14
C GLY A 212 5.16 9.23 28.57
N ILE A 213 6.02 8.36 29.12
CA ILE A 213 7.40 8.71 29.52
C ILE A 213 8.35 8.96 28.33
N GLY A 214 7.92 8.72 27.08
CA GLY A 214 8.66 9.04 25.86
C GLY A 214 9.48 7.91 25.23
N LYS A 215 9.21 6.64 25.58
CA LYS A 215 9.90 5.45 25.00
C LYS A 215 9.91 5.43 23.48
N SER A 216 8.73 5.58 22.86
CA SER A 216 8.58 5.56 21.40
C SER A 216 9.35 6.71 20.74
N GLN A 217 9.36 7.89 21.35
CA GLN A 217 10.10 9.04 20.83
C GLN A 217 11.63 8.86 20.95
N LEU A 218 12.10 8.23 22.04
CA LEU A 218 13.50 7.85 22.18
C LEU A 218 13.91 6.80 21.14
N ALA A 219 13.07 5.80 20.87
CA ALA A 219 13.31 4.82 19.83
C ALA A 219 13.46 5.47 18.45
N ILE A 220 12.60 6.44 18.11
CA ILE A 220 12.70 7.24 16.87
C ILE A 220 14.00 8.05 16.87
N ALA A 221 14.37 8.68 17.99
CA ALA A 221 15.60 9.47 18.08
C ALA A 221 16.86 8.61 17.86
N VAL A 222 16.93 7.45 18.52
CA VAL A 222 18.00 6.46 18.32
C VAL A 222 18.07 6.00 16.86
N ALA A 223 16.91 5.82 16.24
CA ALA A 223 16.82 5.39 14.86
C ALA A 223 17.20 6.47 13.85
N ASN A 224 17.04 7.74 14.19
CA ASN A 224 17.47 8.89 13.38
C ASN A 224 18.92 9.32 13.66
N ASP A 225 19.54 8.83 14.73
CA ASP A 225 20.93 9.14 15.06
C ASP A 225 21.89 8.53 14.01
N PRO A 226 22.92 9.28 13.57
CA PRO A 226 23.81 8.85 12.49
C PRO A 226 24.88 7.82 12.92
N TRP A 227 24.79 7.19 14.10
CA TRP A 227 25.75 6.20 14.59
C TRP A 227 25.96 4.99 13.66
N ARG A 228 24.94 4.62 12.86
CA ARG A 228 25.05 3.54 11.85
C ARG A 228 24.14 3.80 10.65
N ALA A 229 24.63 3.49 9.46
CA ALA A 229 23.85 3.53 8.22
C ALA A 229 23.14 2.18 8.01
N PHE A 230 21.82 2.16 8.18
CA PHE A 230 20.98 1.01 7.86
C PHE A 230 20.34 1.19 6.50
N ASP A 231 20.30 0.13 5.68
CA ASP A 231 19.64 0.15 4.37
C ASP A 231 18.12 0.31 4.51
N SER A 232 17.56 -0.12 5.65
CA SER A 232 16.13 -0.01 5.94
C SER A 232 15.85 0.24 7.42
N LYS A 233 14.84 1.06 7.70
CA LYS A 233 14.33 1.32 9.06
C LYS A 233 12.82 1.07 9.09
N VAL A 234 12.38 0.19 10.00
CA VAL A 234 11.01 -0.31 10.05
C VAL A 234 10.41 -0.12 11.44
N TRP A 235 9.21 0.44 11.50
CA TRP A 235 8.45 0.62 12.74
C TRP A 235 7.18 -0.22 12.75
N ALA A 236 7.10 -1.22 13.62
CA ALA A 236 5.92 -2.05 13.83
C ALA A 236 5.37 -1.82 15.24
N ARG A 237 4.07 -1.55 15.35
CA ARG A 237 3.43 -1.11 16.60
C ARG A 237 2.28 -2.01 16.99
N ASN A 238 2.18 -2.33 18.29
CA ASN A 238 1.13 -3.18 18.85
C ASN A 238 1.02 -4.53 18.12
N THR A 239 2.15 -5.04 17.64
CA THR A 239 2.19 -6.30 16.91
C THR A 239 1.81 -7.44 17.85
N PRO A 240 0.78 -8.25 17.53
CA PRO A 240 0.50 -9.46 18.29
C PRO A 240 1.60 -10.48 18.04
N LEU A 241 2.26 -10.91 19.12
CA LEU A 241 3.37 -11.85 19.08
C LEU A 241 3.14 -12.96 20.12
N GLN A 242 3.09 -14.19 19.62
CA GLN A 242 3.16 -15.44 20.38
C GLN A 242 4.58 -16.01 20.37
N SER A 243 5.36 -15.71 19.33
CA SER A 243 6.78 -16.06 19.20
C SER A 243 7.51 -15.12 18.24
N ALA A 244 8.85 -15.23 18.15
CA ALA A 244 9.60 -14.53 17.12
C ALA A 244 9.28 -15.01 15.69
N ALA A 245 8.65 -16.18 15.51
CA ALA A 245 8.21 -16.65 14.19
C ALA A 245 7.10 -15.75 13.60
N ASP A 246 6.31 -15.10 14.45
CA ASP A 246 5.25 -14.18 14.02
C ASP A 246 5.82 -12.92 13.34
N LEU A 247 7.12 -12.64 13.54
CA LEU A 247 7.82 -11.59 12.80
C LEU A 247 7.91 -11.87 11.29
N GLN A 248 7.59 -13.08 10.83
CA GLN A 248 7.48 -13.39 9.41
C GLN A 248 6.30 -12.68 8.73
N ALA A 249 5.30 -12.24 9.49
CA ALA A 249 4.06 -11.73 8.98
C ALA A 249 3.53 -10.56 9.83
N VAL A 250 4.23 -9.43 9.82
CA VAL A 250 3.90 -8.26 10.66
C VAL A 250 3.25 -7.15 9.87
N ASP A 251 2.05 -6.75 10.28
CA ASP A 251 1.41 -5.56 9.72
C ASP A 251 2.04 -4.27 10.29
N VAL A 252 3.16 -3.88 9.68
CA VAL A 252 3.90 -2.65 9.98
C VAL A 252 3.04 -1.40 9.79
N THR A 253 2.02 -1.50 8.94
CA THR A 253 1.23 -0.38 8.45
C THR A 253 -0.10 -0.16 9.15
N GLY A 254 -0.61 -1.14 9.90
CA GLY A 254 -2.02 -1.16 10.32
C GLY A 254 -2.99 -1.22 9.12
N ARG A 255 -2.48 -1.68 7.97
CA ARG A 255 -3.13 -1.74 6.67
C ARG A 255 -3.33 -3.21 6.27
N GLY A 256 -3.22 -4.18 7.16
CA GLY A 256 -3.26 -5.61 6.82
C GLY A 256 -2.15 -6.07 5.85
N ILE A 257 -1.09 -5.26 5.63
CA ILE A 257 0.05 -5.59 4.77
C ILE A 257 1.15 -6.17 5.66
N ARG A 258 1.35 -7.48 5.62
CA ARG A 258 2.19 -8.19 6.61
C ARG A 258 3.61 -8.48 6.12
N HIS A 259 4.58 -7.65 6.51
CA HIS A 259 5.98 -7.78 6.11
C HIS A 259 6.72 -8.91 6.83
N ASN A 260 7.63 -9.57 6.11
CA ASN A 260 8.55 -10.57 6.67
C ASN A 260 9.74 -9.90 7.35
N LEU A 261 9.49 -9.34 8.53
CA LEU A 261 10.52 -8.71 9.36
C LEU A 261 11.55 -9.74 9.82
N LEU A 262 11.16 -11.00 10.03
CA LEU A 262 12.09 -12.06 10.41
C LEU A 262 13.15 -12.31 9.33
N GLY A 263 12.73 -12.36 8.06
CA GLY A 263 13.63 -12.47 6.92
C GLY A 263 14.53 -11.25 6.78
N MET A 264 13.99 -10.06 7.03
CA MET A 264 14.77 -8.82 7.02
C MET A 264 15.87 -8.82 8.09
N ILE A 265 15.52 -9.09 9.36
CA ILE A 265 16.52 -9.08 10.45
C ILE A 265 17.55 -10.20 10.32
N ARG A 266 17.25 -11.28 9.60
CA ARG A 266 18.21 -12.37 9.34
C ARG A 266 19.25 -12.01 8.27
N SER A 267 18.86 -11.27 7.23
CA SER A 267 19.61 -11.21 5.97
C SER A 267 20.03 -9.82 5.50
N ARG A 268 19.55 -8.73 6.13
CA ARG A 268 19.76 -7.35 5.66
C ARG A 268 20.38 -6.44 6.71
N SER A 269 21.01 -5.36 6.25
CA SER A 269 21.32 -4.20 7.09
C SER A 269 20.01 -3.45 7.38
N CYS A 270 19.45 -3.65 8.57
CA CYS A 270 18.16 -3.04 8.93
C CYS A 270 18.04 -2.72 10.41
N LEU A 271 17.23 -1.72 10.71
CA LEU A 271 16.76 -1.41 12.06
C LEU A 271 15.26 -1.63 12.15
N VAL A 272 14.82 -2.56 13.01
CA VAL A 272 13.40 -2.83 13.27
C VAL A 272 13.03 -2.33 14.66
N ILE A 273 11.89 -1.65 14.78
CA ILE A 273 11.35 -1.14 16.04
C ILE A 273 10.01 -1.81 16.29
N LEU A 274 9.91 -2.56 17.39
CA LEU A 274 8.69 -3.17 17.90
C LEU A 274 8.16 -2.29 19.03
N ASP A 275 7.25 -1.37 18.70
CA ASP A 275 6.67 -0.43 19.65
C ASP A 275 5.46 -1.04 20.38
N ASP A 276 5.61 -1.27 21.68
CA ASP A 276 4.61 -1.84 22.60
C ASP A 276 3.89 -3.08 22.04
N PRO A 277 4.62 -4.17 21.71
CA PRO A 277 4.02 -5.38 21.13
C PRO A 277 3.02 -6.03 22.10
N GLN A 278 1.98 -6.65 21.56
CA GLN A 278 1.01 -7.42 22.34
C GLN A 278 1.54 -8.84 22.52
N LEU A 279 1.90 -9.18 23.75
CA LEU A 279 2.62 -10.42 24.05
C LEU A 279 1.75 -11.45 24.74
N ASP A 280 1.66 -12.64 24.13
CA ASP A 280 1.12 -13.86 24.76
C ASP A 280 2.24 -14.72 25.39
N LEU A 281 3.49 -14.26 25.33
CA LEU A 281 4.68 -14.87 25.92
C LEU A 281 5.41 -13.92 26.88
N PRO A 282 6.27 -14.42 27.78
CA PRO A 282 7.15 -13.56 28.58
C PRO A 282 8.04 -12.69 27.70
N LEU A 283 8.18 -11.40 28.07
CA LEU A 283 8.97 -10.42 27.30
C LEU A 283 10.42 -10.88 27.10
N ASP A 284 11.05 -11.43 28.13
CA ASP A 284 12.44 -11.90 28.07
C ASP A 284 12.61 -13.01 27.03
N LEU A 285 11.65 -13.93 26.95
CA LEU A 285 11.66 -15.03 25.99
C LEU A 285 11.57 -14.51 24.55
N LEU A 286 10.74 -13.49 24.30
CA LEU A 286 10.68 -12.83 22.99
C LEU A 286 12.03 -12.21 22.63
N LEU A 287 12.63 -11.45 23.55
CA LEU A 287 13.88 -10.74 23.32
C LEU A 287 15.01 -11.72 22.98
N GLU A 288 15.10 -12.85 23.68
CA GLU A 288 16.04 -13.94 23.37
C GLU A 288 15.81 -14.52 21.97
N GLN A 289 14.57 -14.90 21.65
CA GLN A 289 14.24 -15.49 20.34
C GLN A 289 14.54 -14.53 19.18
N VAL A 290 14.26 -13.24 19.33
CA VAL A 290 14.55 -12.24 18.31
C VAL A 290 16.06 -12.05 18.15
N ARG A 291 16.80 -11.98 19.26
CA ARG A 291 18.25 -11.83 19.25
C ARG A 291 18.93 -12.99 18.52
N ASP A 292 18.49 -14.22 18.78
CA ASP A 292 19.04 -15.43 18.15
C ASP A 292 18.79 -15.50 16.63
N LYS A 293 17.84 -14.72 16.12
CA LYS A 293 17.52 -14.62 14.69
C LYS A 293 18.07 -13.34 14.03
N CYS A 294 18.71 -12.45 14.78
CA CYS A 294 19.29 -11.21 14.24
C CYS A 294 20.67 -11.46 13.59
N GLY A 295 20.77 -11.17 12.31
CA GLY A 295 22.04 -11.10 11.59
C GLY A 295 22.97 -9.98 12.12
N ASP A 296 24.22 -10.01 11.68
CA ASP A 296 25.27 -9.12 12.22
C ASP A 296 25.02 -7.62 11.94
N GLU A 297 24.38 -7.33 10.81
CA GLU A 297 24.04 -5.99 10.34
C GLU A 297 22.64 -5.53 10.75
N ALA A 298 21.86 -6.37 11.43
CA ALA A 298 20.51 -6.06 11.88
C ALA A 298 20.48 -5.58 13.33
N ARG A 299 19.56 -4.66 13.65
CA ARG A 299 19.27 -4.20 15.01
C ARG A 299 17.77 -4.18 15.26
N VAL A 300 17.37 -4.53 16.48
CA VAL A 300 15.96 -4.51 16.91
C VAL A 300 15.78 -3.71 18.19
N ILE A 301 14.89 -2.73 18.17
CA ILE A 301 14.48 -1.96 19.34
C ILE A 301 13.09 -2.46 19.74
N VAL A 302 12.89 -2.76 21.02
CA VAL A 302 11.57 -3.08 21.58
C VAL A 302 11.21 -1.99 22.58
N THR A 303 9.98 -1.48 22.54
CA THR A 303 9.45 -0.63 23.61
C THR A 303 8.40 -1.39 24.41
N SER A 304 8.34 -1.18 25.72
CA SER A 304 7.30 -1.81 26.56
C SER A 304 7.02 -1.01 27.83
N GLN A 305 5.85 -1.22 28.43
CA GLN A 305 5.59 -0.80 29.81
C GLN A 305 6.17 -1.79 30.84
N ARG A 306 6.44 -3.03 30.42
CA ARG A 306 7.02 -4.08 31.26
C ARG A 306 8.55 -4.01 31.18
N GLY A 307 9.21 -4.14 32.33
CA GLY A 307 10.67 -4.17 32.42
C GLY A 307 11.27 -5.56 32.23
N SER A 308 12.59 -5.57 32.10
CA SER A 308 13.45 -6.75 32.04
C SER A 308 14.79 -6.43 32.70
N ASP A 309 15.39 -7.41 33.38
CA ASP A 309 16.73 -7.33 33.96
C ASP A 309 17.85 -7.64 32.94
N ALA A 310 17.51 -7.87 31.68
CA ALA A 310 18.48 -8.14 30.63
C ALA A 310 19.48 -6.98 30.46
N PRO A 311 20.76 -7.26 30.11
CA PRO A 311 21.80 -6.22 30.02
C PRO A 311 21.53 -5.17 28.93
N TYR A 312 20.71 -5.52 27.95
CA TYR A 312 20.26 -4.65 26.86
C TYR A 312 18.93 -3.93 27.14
N SER A 313 18.50 -3.91 28.41
CA SER A 313 17.32 -3.21 28.89
C SER A 313 17.70 -1.85 29.48
N VAL A 314 16.98 -0.80 29.08
CA VAL A 314 17.13 0.58 29.60
C VAL A 314 15.78 1.07 30.12
N HIS A 315 15.74 1.37 31.42
CA HIS A 315 14.62 2.06 32.04
C HIS A 315 14.67 3.55 31.68
N VAL A 316 13.62 4.05 31.02
CA VAL A 316 13.54 5.45 30.61
C VAL A 316 13.20 6.31 31.83
N PRO A 317 14.13 7.19 32.28
CA PRO A 317 13.89 8.03 33.45
C PRO A 317 12.96 9.20 33.12
N PHE A 318 12.46 9.85 34.18
CA PHE A 318 11.88 11.18 34.08
C PHE A 318 12.89 12.19 33.53
N MET A 319 12.38 13.25 32.90
CA MET A 319 13.21 14.37 32.45
C MET A 319 13.85 15.09 33.62
N ASP A 320 15.07 15.55 33.43
CA ASP A 320 15.71 16.45 34.39
C ASP A 320 15.07 17.85 34.37
N THR A 321 15.48 18.72 35.30
CA THR A 321 14.97 20.10 35.41
C THR A 321 15.12 20.90 34.11
N THR A 322 16.25 20.75 33.41
CA THR A 322 16.57 21.50 32.18
C THR A 322 15.73 21.00 31.02
N GLU A 323 15.63 19.68 30.87
CA GLU A 323 14.81 19.01 29.87
C GLU A 323 13.33 19.33 30.06
N ALA A 324 12.84 19.23 31.31
CA ALA A 324 11.45 19.51 31.66
C ALA A 324 11.06 20.95 31.34
N ARG A 325 11.94 21.92 31.67
CA ARG A 325 11.72 23.33 31.35
C ARG A 325 11.65 23.57 29.85
N ARG A 326 12.55 22.94 29.06
CA ARG A 326 12.53 23.05 27.59
C ARG A 326 11.23 22.53 26.98
N VAL A 327 10.69 21.42 27.50
CA VAL A 327 9.39 20.90 27.04
C VAL A 327 8.25 21.85 27.43
N LEU A 328 8.25 22.34 28.67
CA LEU A 328 7.18 23.19 29.18
C LEU A 328 7.12 24.55 28.48
N GLU A 329 8.26 25.18 28.20
CA GLU A 329 8.31 26.55 27.65
C GLU A 329 8.22 26.60 26.13
N ARG A 330 8.06 25.45 25.47
CA ARG A 330 8.13 25.37 24.03
C ARG A 330 7.03 26.20 23.35
N GLY A 331 7.44 27.08 22.42
CA GLY A 331 6.52 27.93 21.67
C GLY A 331 5.76 28.94 22.55
N ALA A 332 6.14 29.06 23.82
CA ALA A 332 5.51 29.91 24.82
C ALA A 332 6.51 30.98 25.31
N ALA A 333 6.01 31.94 26.09
CA ALA A 333 6.91 32.86 26.79
C ALA A 333 7.65 32.10 27.92
N PRO A 334 8.86 32.53 28.32
CA PRO A 334 9.59 31.91 29.42
C PRO A 334 8.74 31.80 30.69
N CYS A 335 8.82 30.65 31.37
CA CYS A 335 8.12 30.39 32.62
C CYS A 335 8.92 30.98 33.79
N PRO A 336 8.30 31.84 34.63
CA PRO A 336 8.93 32.30 35.87
C PRO A 336 9.42 31.14 36.74
N ASP A 337 10.55 31.33 37.42
CA ASP A 337 11.21 30.25 38.18
C ASP A 337 10.35 29.67 39.30
N ASP A 338 9.59 30.53 39.98
CA ASP A 338 8.64 30.15 41.02
C ASP A 338 7.49 29.30 40.46
N ALA A 339 6.86 29.74 39.37
CA ALA A 339 5.80 29.00 38.69
C ALA A 339 6.30 27.65 38.15
N PHE A 340 7.49 27.64 37.55
CA PHE A 340 8.12 26.41 37.06
C PHE A 340 8.40 25.44 38.20
N HIS A 341 8.92 25.92 39.33
CA HIS A 341 9.18 25.08 40.50
C HIS A 341 7.90 24.43 41.04
N THR A 342 6.80 25.16 41.12
CA THR A 342 5.49 24.59 41.49
C THR A 342 5.03 23.51 40.51
N ILE A 343 5.18 23.76 39.20
CA ILE A 343 4.85 22.77 38.16
C ILE A 343 5.73 21.52 38.31
N GLN A 344 7.03 21.70 38.45
CA GLN A 344 8.00 20.61 38.58
C GLN A 344 7.75 19.78 39.85
N GLN A 345 7.40 20.41 40.97
CA GLN A 345 7.03 19.69 42.19
C GLN A 345 5.75 18.85 41.99
N ALA A 346 4.81 19.33 41.19
CA ALA A 346 3.52 18.67 41.02
C ALA A 346 3.54 17.54 39.97
N VAL A 347 4.24 17.70 38.85
CA VAL A 347 4.24 16.72 37.74
C VAL A 347 5.61 16.08 37.47
N GLY A 348 6.64 16.49 38.19
CA GLY A 348 8.01 16.02 37.99
C GLY A 348 8.53 16.34 36.59
N GLY A 349 9.28 15.40 36.03
CA GLY A 349 9.81 15.43 34.67
C GLY A 349 8.98 14.63 33.67
N HIS A 350 7.66 14.47 33.88
CA HIS A 350 6.85 13.62 33.00
C HIS A 350 6.55 14.33 31.66
N PRO A 351 7.07 13.85 30.50
CA PRO A 351 7.00 14.59 29.24
C PRO A 351 5.58 14.89 28.77
N MET A 352 4.67 13.91 28.86
CA MET A 352 3.26 14.12 28.46
C MET A 352 2.57 15.18 29.32
N ALA A 353 2.72 15.12 30.65
CA ALA A 353 2.12 16.07 31.56
C ALA A 353 2.63 17.50 31.30
N LEU A 354 3.94 17.65 31.06
CA LEU A 354 4.55 18.94 30.70
C LEU A 354 4.02 19.48 29.38
N ARG A 355 3.83 18.63 28.35
CA ARG A 355 3.22 19.03 27.08
C ARG A 355 1.76 19.46 27.24
N LEU A 356 0.97 18.73 28.03
CA LEU A 356 -0.42 19.09 28.31
C LEU A 356 -0.53 20.40 29.10
N LEU A 357 0.37 20.64 30.07
CA LEU A 357 0.45 21.91 30.79
C LEU A 357 0.88 23.07 29.90
N ASN A 358 1.84 22.87 29.00
CA ASN A 358 2.19 23.84 27.96
C ASN A 358 0.98 24.20 27.09
N ALA A 359 0.16 23.21 26.70
CA ALA A 359 -1.04 23.43 25.89
C ALA A 359 -2.11 24.30 26.59
N LEU A 360 -2.09 24.38 27.93
CA LEU A 360 -2.96 25.28 28.71
C LEU A 360 -2.48 26.74 28.66
N TYR A 361 -1.19 27.00 28.45
CA TYR A 361 -0.65 28.35 28.33
C TYR A 361 -1.15 29.03 27.04
N ARG A 362 -1.55 30.30 27.12
CA ARG A 362 -1.94 31.14 25.97
C ARG A 362 -1.83 32.62 26.30
N PRO A 363 -1.75 33.52 25.28
CA PRO A 363 -1.93 34.94 25.50
C PRO A 363 -3.23 35.20 26.30
N GLY A 364 -3.10 35.81 27.48
CA GLY A 364 -4.22 36.06 28.42
C GLY A 364 -4.39 35.03 29.55
N ARG A 365 -3.57 33.96 29.62
CA ARG A 365 -3.47 33.06 30.78
C ARG A 365 -2.02 32.99 31.23
N SER A 366 -1.76 33.25 32.51
CA SER A 366 -0.40 33.32 33.04
C SER A 366 0.17 31.95 33.38
N TRP A 367 1.50 31.86 33.51
CA TRP A 367 2.16 30.64 34.01
C TRP A 367 1.74 30.28 35.44
N TYR A 368 1.35 31.26 36.25
CA TYR A 368 0.81 31.01 37.59
C TYR A 368 -0.53 30.26 37.55
N ASP A 369 -1.40 30.57 36.59
CA ASP A 369 -2.67 29.84 36.40
C ASP A 369 -2.44 28.39 35.95
N VAL A 370 -1.34 28.13 35.24
CA VAL A 370 -0.90 26.79 34.83
C VAL A 370 -0.30 26.04 36.02
N ALA A 371 0.52 26.72 36.84
CA ALA A 371 1.10 26.16 38.06
C ALA A 371 0.04 25.75 39.09
N GLU A 372 -0.99 26.58 39.28
CA GLU A 372 -2.14 26.25 40.13
C GLU A 372 -2.91 25.02 39.64
N GLU A 373 -3.05 24.87 38.31
CA GLU A 373 -3.67 23.68 37.73
C GLU A 373 -2.80 22.44 37.95
N ALA A 374 -1.48 22.55 37.72
CA ALA A 374 -0.53 21.48 37.99
C ALA A 374 -0.56 21.05 39.47
N HIS A 375 -0.60 22.01 40.40
CA HIS A 375 -0.68 21.74 41.83
C HIS A 375 -1.95 20.95 42.20
N ARG A 376 -3.10 21.32 41.64
CA ARG A 376 -4.40 20.65 41.92
C ARG A 376 -4.41 19.16 41.55
N ILE A 377 -3.64 18.77 40.55
CA ILE A 377 -3.55 17.38 40.06
C ILE A 377 -2.33 16.61 40.60
N GLY A 378 -1.38 17.30 41.25
CA GLY A 378 -0.10 16.72 41.67
C GLY A 378 -0.23 15.55 42.65
N ASN A 379 -1.35 15.44 43.36
CA ASN A 379 -1.59 14.37 44.33
C ASN A 379 -2.20 13.09 43.73
N LEU A 380 -2.53 13.09 42.43
CA LEU A 380 -3.06 11.91 41.75
C LEU A 380 -1.93 10.97 41.34
N ALA A 381 -2.26 9.68 41.17
CA ALA A 381 -1.36 8.72 40.53
C ALA A 381 -1.01 9.19 39.10
N ASP A 382 0.18 8.87 38.59
CA ASP A 382 0.70 9.47 37.34
C ASP A 382 -0.21 9.27 36.10
N ASP A 383 -0.83 8.10 35.96
CA ASP A 383 -1.78 7.82 34.86
C ASP A 383 -3.07 8.64 35.01
N GLU A 384 -3.63 8.69 36.22
CA GLU A 384 -4.83 9.47 36.54
C GLU A 384 -4.57 10.98 36.36
N ARG A 385 -3.38 11.44 36.75
CA ARG A 385 -2.93 12.83 36.58
C ARG A 385 -2.92 13.23 35.10
N SER A 386 -2.38 12.38 34.24
CA SER A 386 -2.29 12.65 32.80
C SER A 386 -3.66 12.62 32.11
N ILE A 387 -4.56 11.73 32.53
CA ILE A 387 -5.96 11.70 32.06
C ILE A 387 -6.67 13.00 32.43
N ARG A 388 -6.57 13.43 33.70
CA ARG A 388 -7.18 14.69 34.16
C ARG A 388 -6.63 15.92 33.44
N LEU A 389 -5.34 15.93 33.11
CA LEU A 389 -4.75 16.99 32.28
C LEU A 389 -5.32 17.01 30.87
N ALA A 390 -5.47 15.84 30.24
CA ALA A 390 -6.07 15.73 28.92
C ALA A 390 -7.52 16.28 28.94
N ASP A 391 -8.31 15.90 29.93
CA ASP A 391 -9.68 16.42 30.12
C ASP A 391 -9.68 17.95 30.22
N ARG A 392 -8.74 18.52 30.98
CA ARG A 392 -8.64 19.97 31.18
C ARG A 392 -8.26 20.70 29.90
N VAL A 393 -7.32 20.17 29.13
CA VAL A 393 -6.94 20.72 27.82
C VAL A 393 -8.12 20.65 26.85
N ILE A 394 -8.82 19.51 26.82
CA ILE A 394 -10.00 19.33 25.97
C ILE A 394 -11.10 20.33 26.36
N ALA A 395 -11.37 20.49 27.66
CA ALA A 395 -12.36 21.45 28.16
C ALA A 395 -12.00 22.91 27.83
N ASP A 396 -10.74 23.32 28.01
CA ASP A 396 -10.28 24.70 27.71
C ASP A 396 -10.30 25.02 26.21
N ARG A 397 -10.05 24.02 25.36
CA ARG A 397 -9.97 24.14 23.90
C ARG A 397 -11.19 23.55 23.17
N ARG A 398 -12.29 23.33 23.90
CA ARG A 398 -13.46 22.58 23.42
C ARG A 398 -14.02 23.10 22.10
N ALA A 399 -14.12 24.41 21.93
CA ALA A 399 -14.66 25.03 20.71
C ALA A 399 -13.95 24.58 19.42
N VAL A 400 -12.65 24.25 19.51
CA VAL A 400 -11.83 23.85 18.36
C VAL A 400 -11.63 22.33 18.30
N LEU A 401 -11.63 21.66 19.45
CA LEU A 401 -11.40 20.22 19.55
C LEU A 401 -12.67 19.37 19.45
N GLN A 402 -13.84 19.97 19.62
CA GLN A 402 -15.09 19.24 19.72
C GLN A 402 -15.40 18.42 18.46
N GLU A 403 -15.36 19.03 17.28
CA GLU A 403 -15.65 18.34 16.02
C GLU A 403 -14.64 17.19 15.71
N PRO A 404 -13.31 17.41 15.72
CA PRO A 404 -12.37 16.33 15.41
C PRO A 404 -12.42 15.20 16.45
N LEU A 405 -12.49 15.49 17.76
CA LEU A 405 -12.55 14.44 18.79
C LEU A 405 -13.91 13.70 18.78
N ALA A 406 -15.02 14.40 18.53
CA ALA A 406 -16.31 13.76 18.34
C ALA A 406 -16.30 12.81 17.14
N PHE A 407 -15.53 13.13 16.09
CA PHE A 407 -15.39 12.26 14.94
C PHE A 407 -14.60 10.97 15.28
N PHE A 408 -13.51 11.05 16.06
CA PHE A 408 -12.82 9.85 16.58
C PHE A 408 -13.79 8.95 17.38
N GLN A 409 -14.56 9.54 18.30
CA GLN A 409 -15.56 8.78 19.08
C GLN A 409 -16.65 8.17 18.21
N TRP A 410 -17.19 8.94 17.25
CA TRP A 410 -18.23 8.47 16.35
C TRP A 410 -17.73 7.32 15.47
N CYS A 411 -16.48 7.38 14.99
CA CYS A 411 -15.83 6.28 14.27
C CYS A 411 -15.53 5.06 15.16
N ARG A 412 -15.56 5.22 16.50
CA ARG A 412 -15.19 4.20 17.50
C ARG A 412 -13.79 3.64 17.30
N SER A 413 -12.87 4.50 16.86
CA SER A 413 -11.49 4.14 16.59
C SER A 413 -10.57 5.23 17.10
N PRO A 414 -9.48 4.90 17.81
CA PRO A 414 -8.45 5.87 18.17
C PRO A 414 -7.59 6.28 16.96
N ARG A 415 -7.82 5.68 15.78
CA ARG A 415 -7.08 5.90 14.53
C ARG A 415 -8.01 6.30 13.41
N LEU A 416 -7.62 7.30 12.62
CA LEU A 416 -8.36 7.74 11.45
C LEU A 416 -7.42 7.98 10.27
N HIS A 417 -7.91 7.67 9.06
CA HIS A 417 -7.32 8.17 7.82
C HIS A 417 -7.25 9.71 7.84
N SER A 418 -6.05 10.28 7.66
CA SER A 418 -5.81 11.72 7.76
C SER A 418 -6.65 12.50 6.76
N GLY A 419 -6.67 12.08 5.49
CA GLY A 419 -7.51 12.71 4.46
C GLY A 419 -9.01 12.68 4.76
N LEU A 420 -9.50 11.67 5.51
CA LEU A 420 -10.90 11.64 5.94
C LEU A 420 -11.12 12.61 7.11
N LEU A 421 -10.23 12.64 8.10
CA LEU A 421 -10.30 13.62 9.19
C LEU A 421 -10.26 15.05 8.65
N GLN A 422 -9.39 15.31 7.67
CA GLN A 422 -9.30 16.60 6.98
C GLN A 422 -10.60 16.97 6.27
N ALA A 423 -11.22 16.00 5.58
CA ALA A 423 -12.47 16.23 4.89
C ALA A 423 -13.62 16.53 5.86
N VAL A 424 -13.56 16.00 7.09
CA VAL A 424 -14.62 16.16 8.10
C VAL A 424 -14.43 17.39 8.97
N ALA A 425 -13.23 17.59 9.51
CA ALA A 425 -12.90 18.61 10.51
C ALA A 425 -11.97 19.72 9.99
N GLY A 426 -11.60 19.67 8.71
CA GLY A 426 -10.75 20.67 8.03
C GLY A 426 -9.25 20.44 8.18
N LEU A 427 -8.46 21.16 7.36
CA LEU A 427 -6.99 21.14 7.34
C LEU A 427 -6.37 21.32 8.73
N GLN A 428 -6.89 22.26 9.51
CA GLN A 428 -6.33 22.64 10.80
C GLN A 428 -6.43 21.51 11.85
N ALA A 429 -7.29 20.51 11.67
CA ALA A 429 -7.44 19.42 12.63
C ALA A 429 -6.20 18.50 12.67
N ILE A 430 -5.55 18.27 11.52
CA ILE A 430 -4.37 17.41 11.40
C ILE A 430 -3.18 18.03 12.12
N ASP A 431 -3.02 19.35 12.04
CA ASP A 431 -1.89 20.05 12.68
C ASP A 431 -2.13 20.32 14.16
N ARG A 432 -3.37 20.66 14.54
CA ARG A 432 -3.71 21.08 15.91
C ARG A 432 -3.68 19.95 16.93
N LEU A 433 -4.17 18.77 16.58
CA LEU A 433 -4.21 17.66 17.53
C LEU A 433 -2.78 17.26 17.98
N PRO A 434 -1.79 17.10 17.07
CA PRO A 434 -0.39 16.90 17.46
C PRO A 434 0.24 18.09 18.17
N SER A 435 -0.05 19.34 17.74
CA SER A 435 0.53 20.53 18.36
C SER A 435 0.12 20.68 19.83
N LEU A 436 -1.09 20.23 20.20
CA LEU A 436 -1.60 20.21 21.58
C LEU A 436 -1.18 18.96 22.36
N GLY A 437 -0.39 18.06 21.76
CA GLY A 437 0.04 16.81 22.39
C GLY A 437 -1.06 15.77 22.53
N LEU A 438 -2.15 15.87 21.75
CA LEU A 438 -3.31 14.96 21.84
C LEU A 438 -3.20 13.77 20.87
N ALA A 439 -2.49 13.94 19.76
CA ALA A 439 -2.34 12.94 18.72
C ALA A 439 -0.90 12.78 18.25
N SER A 440 -0.62 11.63 17.65
CA SER A 440 0.57 11.35 16.86
C SER A 440 0.18 10.93 15.44
N THR A 441 1.06 11.22 14.49
CA THR A 441 1.02 10.63 13.15
C THR A 441 1.77 9.29 13.19
N ASP A 442 1.01 8.20 13.17
CA ASP A 442 1.57 6.84 13.16
C ASP A 442 2.05 6.45 11.75
N GLN A 443 1.41 7.00 10.70
CA GLN A 443 1.73 6.84 9.28
C GLN A 443 1.43 8.15 8.52
N PRO A 444 1.98 8.39 7.31
CA PRO A 444 1.75 9.64 6.55
C PRO A 444 0.27 9.96 6.33
N ASP A 445 -0.57 8.93 6.22
CA ASP A 445 -2.00 9.06 5.94
C ASP A 445 -2.89 8.63 7.12
N THR A 446 -2.35 8.48 8.33
CA THR A 446 -3.10 8.04 9.51
C THR A 446 -2.72 8.84 10.74
N ILE A 447 -3.73 9.40 11.41
CA ILE A 447 -3.60 10.13 12.67
C ILE A 447 -4.22 9.29 13.80
N ARG A 448 -3.53 9.27 14.96
CA ARG A 448 -3.94 8.49 16.13
C ARG A 448 -3.95 9.36 17.38
N LEU A 449 -4.98 9.20 18.22
CA LEU A 449 -4.99 9.78 19.56
C LEU A 449 -4.09 8.98 20.51
N HIS A 450 -3.39 9.68 21.41
CA HIS A 450 -2.67 9.01 22.49
C HIS A 450 -3.63 8.24 23.39
N ASP A 451 -3.20 7.09 23.92
CA ASP A 451 -4.09 6.18 24.66
C ASP A 451 -4.74 6.86 25.88
N ILE A 452 -3.99 7.71 26.60
CA ILE A 452 -4.51 8.54 27.70
C ILE A 452 -5.64 9.46 27.23
N VAL A 453 -5.50 10.07 26.05
CA VAL A 453 -6.51 10.98 25.46
C VAL A 453 -7.73 10.17 25.01
N TRP A 454 -7.52 9.03 24.36
CA TRP A 454 -8.60 8.15 23.92
C TRP A 454 -9.47 7.68 25.10
N THR A 455 -8.83 7.26 26.20
CA THR A 455 -9.52 6.87 27.44
C THR A 455 -10.28 8.04 28.05
N SER A 456 -9.68 9.24 28.04
CA SER A 456 -10.31 10.47 28.56
C SER A 456 -11.62 10.81 27.83
N LEU A 457 -11.71 10.54 26.51
CA LEU A 457 -12.89 10.93 25.73
C LEU A 457 -14.21 10.37 26.27
N SER A 458 -14.20 9.14 26.80
CA SER A 458 -15.42 8.49 27.35
C SER A 458 -15.89 9.09 28.68
N GLU A 459 -15.04 9.81 29.40
CA GLU A 459 -15.30 10.35 30.74
C GLU A 459 -15.55 11.86 30.74
N LEU A 460 -15.54 12.50 29.57
CA LEU A 460 -15.73 13.95 29.44
C LEU A 460 -17.12 14.40 29.88
N ASP A 461 -17.17 15.41 30.76
CA ASP A 461 -18.39 16.10 31.18
C ASP A 461 -18.30 17.61 30.87
N PRO A 462 -19.17 18.17 30.00
CA PRO A 462 -20.21 17.49 29.25
C PRO A 462 -19.66 16.68 28.05
N PRO A 463 -20.33 15.57 27.66
CA PRO A 463 -19.90 14.74 26.54
C PRO A 463 -19.73 15.51 25.24
N LEU A 464 -18.86 15.01 24.35
CA LEU A 464 -18.68 15.60 23.02
C LEU A 464 -19.96 15.42 22.19
N VAL A 465 -20.33 16.44 21.43
CA VAL A 465 -21.52 16.42 20.58
C VAL A 465 -21.12 16.01 19.17
N ALA A 466 -21.60 14.85 18.72
CA ALA A 466 -21.43 14.38 17.36
C ALA A 466 -22.68 14.73 16.51
N SER A 467 -22.47 15.44 15.40
CA SER A 467 -23.52 15.62 14.39
C SER A 467 -23.49 14.42 13.44
N GLU A 468 -24.11 13.32 13.84
CA GLU A 468 -24.04 12.05 13.07
C GLU A 468 -24.47 12.23 11.62
N ARG A 469 -25.54 13.01 11.37
CA ARG A 469 -26.04 13.28 10.00
C ARG A 469 -25.02 14.02 9.15
N ASP A 470 -24.28 14.95 9.74
CA ASP A 470 -23.25 15.73 9.05
C ASP A 470 -22.01 14.86 8.77
N PHE A 471 -21.57 14.08 9.75
CA PHE A 471 -20.48 13.13 9.58
C PHE A 471 -20.78 12.08 8.49
N GLU A 472 -21.98 11.52 8.48
CA GLU A 472 -22.43 10.61 7.41
C GLU A 472 -22.33 11.26 6.03
N ALA A 473 -22.78 12.51 5.89
CA ALA A 473 -22.75 13.24 4.62
C ALA A 473 -21.32 13.57 4.18
N LYS A 474 -20.46 14.00 5.11
CA LYS A 474 -19.04 14.29 4.82
C LYS A 474 -18.26 13.04 4.43
N VAL A 475 -18.50 11.91 5.11
CA VAL A 475 -17.92 10.60 4.74
C VAL A 475 -18.35 10.20 3.33
N ASP A 476 -19.64 10.30 3.01
CA ASP A 476 -20.17 10.00 1.66
C ASP A 476 -19.51 10.88 0.58
N SER A 477 -19.45 12.20 0.82
CA SER A 477 -18.80 13.13 -0.09
C SER A 477 -17.32 12.85 -0.29
N TYR A 478 -16.61 12.40 0.76
CA TYR A 478 -15.20 12.05 0.67
C TYR A 478 -14.98 10.81 -0.19
N VAL A 479 -15.79 9.76 0.01
CA VAL A 479 -15.72 8.54 -0.83
C VAL A 479 -16.02 8.86 -2.29
N ARG A 480 -17.07 9.64 -2.57
CA ARG A 480 -17.40 10.09 -3.92
C ARG A 480 -16.25 10.85 -4.58
N ARG A 481 -15.52 11.66 -3.82
CA ARG A 481 -14.33 12.35 -4.32
C ARG A 481 -13.23 11.36 -4.69
N LEU A 482 -12.92 10.39 -3.85
CA LEU A 482 -11.90 9.37 -4.15
C LEU A 482 -12.25 8.56 -5.40
N ALA A 483 -13.51 8.14 -5.54
CA ALA A 483 -13.96 7.34 -6.68
C ALA A 483 -13.90 8.07 -8.03
N ARG A 484 -13.92 9.41 -8.04
CA ARG A 484 -13.74 10.20 -9.29
C ARG A 484 -12.30 10.18 -9.80
N HIS A 485 -11.34 9.92 -8.92
CA HIS A 485 -9.90 9.91 -9.21
C HIS A 485 -9.31 8.49 -9.24
N GLU A 486 -10.17 7.46 -9.30
CA GLU A 486 -9.79 6.04 -9.18
C GLU A 486 -9.09 5.44 -10.41
N SER A 487 -8.89 6.20 -11.49
CA SER A 487 -8.09 5.73 -12.62
C SER A 487 -6.62 5.44 -12.27
N GLY A 488 -6.15 5.74 -11.05
CA GLY A 488 -4.79 5.35 -10.61
C GLY A 488 -4.50 5.30 -9.10
N SER A 489 -5.47 5.48 -8.19
CA SER A 489 -5.18 5.52 -6.74
C SER A 489 -5.87 4.41 -5.94
N LEU A 490 -5.10 3.68 -5.12
CA LEU A 490 -5.59 2.69 -4.16
C LEU A 490 -6.20 3.33 -2.91
N ALA A 491 -6.48 4.63 -2.93
CA ALA A 491 -6.89 5.43 -1.78
C ALA A 491 -8.27 5.05 -1.24
N ALA A 492 -9.22 4.70 -2.12
CA ALA A 492 -10.54 4.22 -1.70
C ALA A 492 -10.46 2.86 -1.00
N ASN A 493 -9.66 1.94 -1.55
CA ASN A 493 -9.38 0.64 -0.92
C ASN A 493 -8.70 0.83 0.45
N HIS A 494 -7.78 1.79 0.55
CA HIS A 494 -7.13 2.13 1.82
C HIS A 494 -8.13 2.65 2.85
N LEU A 495 -8.97 3.61 2.46
CA LEU A 495 -10.02 4.17 3.31
C LEU A 495 -10.97 3.08 3.81
N ALA A 496 -11.46 2.23 2.90
CA ALA A 496 -12.35 1.11 3.19
C ALA A 496 -11.76 0.15 4.21
N ARG A 497 -10.44 -0.08 4.14
CA ARG A 497 -9.72 -0.95 5.06
C ARG A 497 -9.54 -0.34 6.46
N VAL A 498 -9.09 0.91 6.55
CA VAL A 498 -8.91 1.59 7.86
C VAL A 498 -10.23 1.69 8.60
N HIS A 499 -11.34 1.89 7.87
CA HIS A 499 -12.66 2.16 8.42
C HIS A 499 -13.67 1.05 8.16
N GLN A 500 -13.24 -0.21 8.07
CA GLN A 500 -14.11 -1.34 7.78
C GLN A 500 -15.33 -1.39 8.72
N ALA A 501 -15.08 -1.32 10.04
CA ALA A 501 -16.14 -1.37 11.04
C ALA A 501 -17.10 -0.18 10.94
N LEU A 502 -16.58 1.00 10.57
CA LEU A 502 -17.41 2.18 10.33
C LEU A 502 -18.32 1.96 9.12
N PHE A 503 -17.79 1.57 7.96
CA PHE A 503 -18.60 1.40 6.76
C PHE A 503 -19.63 0.29 6.91
N ALA A 504 -19.30 -0.82 7.58
CA ALA A 504 -20.29 -1.84 7.92
C ALA A 504 -21.44 -1.24 8.76
N ARG A 505 -21.13 -0.44 9.79
CA ARG A 505 -22.16 0.22 10.60
C ARG A 505 -23.01 1.21 9.81
N LEU A 506 -22.41 1.96 8.87
CA LEU A 506 -23.11 2.97 8.07
C LEU A 506 -24.05 2.35 7.04
N VAL A 507 -23.60 1.30 6.35
CA VAL A 507 -24.41 0.60 5.34
C VAL A 507 -25.61 -0.11 5.95
N PHE A 508 -25.45 -0.66 7.17
CA PHE A 508 -26.50 -1.38 7.88
C PHE A 508 -27.20 -0.55 8.95
N GLY A 509 -26.97 0.76 8.96
CA GLY A 509 -27.64 1.71 9.83
C GLY A 509 -28.94 2.23 9.22
N ASP A 510 -29.53 3.23 9.87
CA ASP A 510 -30.83 3.79 9.47
C ASP A 510 -30.79 4.66 8.20
N ARG A 511 -29.60 5.15 7.82
CA ARG A 511 -29.42 6.17 6.76
C ARG A 511 -28.26 5.82 5.82
N PRO A 512 -28.30 4.68 5.12
CA PRO A 512 -27.25 4.32 4.19
C PRO A 512 -27.17 5.32 3.05
N ARG A 513 -25.95 5.70 2.66
CA ARG A 513 -25.66 6.51 1.47
C ARG A 513 -24.83 5.71 0.48
N ASP A 514 -24.94 6.05 -0.81
CA ASP A 514 -24.26 5.29 -1.87
C ASP A 514 -22.74 5.21 -1.62
N GLY A 515 -22.09 6.28 -1.13
CA GLY A 515 -20.66 6.28 -0.82
C GLY A 515 -20.28 5.38 0.34
N HIS A 516 -21.17 5.17 1.32
CA HIS A 516 -20.94 4.20 2.39
C HIS A 516 -20.95 2.79 1.82
N LEU A 517 -21.92 2.49 0.95
CA LEU A 517 -22.03 1.20 0.28
C LEU A 517 -20.85 0.96 -0.66
N TYR A 518 -20.47 1.96 -1.44
CA TYR A 518 -19.32 1.90 -2.34
C TYR A 518 -18.03 1.53 -1.60
N ALA A 519 -17.69 2.26 -0.54
CA ALA A 519 -16.51 1.97 0.27
C ALA A 519 -16.58 0.58 0.92
N TRP A 520 -17.76 0.17 1.40
CA TRP A 520 -17.94 -1.16 1.97
C TRP A 520 -17.78 -2.29 0.94
N LEU A 521 -18.26 -2.11 -0.30
CA LEU A 521 -18.08 -3.07 -1.39
C LEU A 521 -16.61 -3.24 -1.82
N HIS A 522 -15.78 -2.23 -1.57
CA HIS A 522 -14.34 -2.25 -1.83
C HIS A 522 -13.53 -2.87 -0.67
N HIS A 523 -14.20 -3.39 0.36
CA HIS A 523 -13.56 -4.18 1.41
C HIS A 523 -13.19 -5.60 0.92
N ARG A 524 -12.12 -6.19 1.47
CA ARG A 524 -11.65 -7.55 1.09
C ARG A 524 -12.70 -8.61 1.44
N GLY A 525 -13.12 -9.35 0.41
CA GLY A 525 -13.71 -10.69 0.51
C GLY A 525 -15.14 -10.74 1.07
N PRO A 526 -16.12 -11.30 0.34
CA PRO A 526 -17.37 -11.68 0.96
C PRO A 526 -17.14 -12.83 1.92
N GLY A 527 -16.91 -12.52 3.20
CA GLY A 527 -17.19 -13.49 4.25
C GLY A 527 -18.67 -13.90 4.17
N GLU A 528 -19.03 -15.08 4.70
CA GLU A 528 -20.43 -15.53 4.75
C GLU A 528 -21.38 -14.48 5.38
N GLU A 529 -20.86 -13.61 6.25
CA GLU A 529 -21.60 -12.51 6.86
C GLU A 529 -21.95 -11.42 5.84
N MET A 530 -21.02 -11.03 4.97
CA MET A 530 -21.23 -10.05 3.91
C MET A 530 -22.32 -10.52 2.94
N ALA A 531 -22.29 -11.81 2.59
CA ALA A 531 -23.26 -12.45 1.72
C ALA A 531 -24.71 -12.39 2.25
N ARG A 532 -24.91 -12.44 3.58
CA ARG A 532 -26.23 -12.41 4.20
C ARG A 532 -26.81 -11.00 4.31
N ARG A 533 -25.97 -9.97 4.14
CA ARG A 533 -26.34 -8.58 4.42
C ARG A 533 -26.37 -7.70 3.18
N LEU A 534 -26.04 -8.22 1.99
CA LEU A 534 -26.06 -7.43 0.75
C LEU A 534 -27.43 -6.78 0.53
N PRO A 535 -27.48 -5.46 0.26
CA PRO A 535 -28.71 -4.79 -0.18
C PRO A 535 -29.24 -5.39 -1.50
N ASP A 536 -30.53 -5.18 -1.77
CA ASP A 536 -31.16 -5.62 -3.02
C ASP A 536 -30.62 -4.83 -4.23
N ALA A 537 -29.81 -5.51 -5.06
CA ALA A 537 -29.23 -4.94 -6.27
C ALA A 537 -30.28 -4.47 -7.28
N LEU A 538 -31.42 -5.17 -7.38
CA LEU A 538 -32.48 -4.81 -8.33
C LEU A 538 -33.18 -3.51 -7.89
N ALA A 539 -33.37 -3.31 -6.59
CA ALA A 539 -33.92 -2.06 -6.07
C ALA A 539 -33.01 -0.86 -6.41
N PHE A 540 -31.69 -1.01 -6.31
CA PHE A 540 -30.73 0.03 -6.72
C PHE A 540 -30.75 0.28 -8.24
N ALA A 541 -30.82 -0.77 -9.05
CA ALA A 541 -30.94 -0.65 -10.50
C ALA A 541 -32.22 0.09 -10.91
N LYS A 542 -33.35 -0.18 -10.26
CA LYS A 542 -34.62 0.53 -10.50
C LYS A 542 -34.55 2.01 -10.12
N ARG A 543 -33.85 2.36 -9.03
CA ARG A 543 -33.59 3.78 -8.68
C ARG A 543 -32.82 4.48 -9.79
N VAL A 544 -31.73 3.86 -10.26
CA VAL A 544 -30.96 4.37 -11.41
C VAL A 544 -31.85 4.52 -12.64
N ALA A 545 -32.68 3.51 -12.94
CA ALA A 545 -33.56 3.53 -14.10
C ALA A 545 -34.63 4.63 -14.04
N ALA A 546 -35.11 4.95 -12.83
CA ALA A 546 -36.04 6.05 -12.56
C ALA A 546 -35.39 7.45 -12.60
N GLY A 547 -34.07 7.54 -12.83
CA GLY A 547 -33.33 8.80 -12.81
C GLY A 547 -33.05 9.31 -11.39
N GLU A 548 -33.17 8.45 -10.38
CA GLU A 548 -32.85 8.79 -9.00
C GLU A 548 -31.35 8.58 -8.72
N GLY A 549 -30.59 9.68 -8.67
CA GLY A 549 -29.17 9.66 -8.31
C GLY A 549 -28.28 10.34 -9.34
N ASP A 550 -26.97 10.17 -9.20
CA ASP A 550 -25.96 10.69 -10.11
C ASP A 550 -25.15 9.55 -10.76
N HIS A 551 -24.15 9.88 -11.58
CA HIS A 551 -23.25 8.89 -12.20
C HIS A 551 -22.62 7.94 -11.17
N PHE A 552 -22.35 8.43 -9.95
CA PHE A 552 -21.79 7.61 -8.87
C PHE A 552 -22.80 6.59 -8.32
N THR A 553 -24.10 6.89 -8.35
CA THR A 553 -25.16 5.92 -8.02
C THR A 553 -25.14 4.74 -9.01
N VAL A 554 -24.94 5.00 -10.31
CA VAL A 554 -24.78 3.93 -11.33
C VAL A 554 -23.57 3.06 -11.01
N GLN A 555 -22.42 3.69 -10.74
CA GLN A 555 -21.19 3.01 -10.33
C GLN A 555 -21.42 2.11 -9.11
N THR A 556 -22.09 2.63 -8.07
CA THR A 556 -22.38 1.85 -6.85
C THR A 556 -23.34 0.69 -7.13
N ALA A 557 -24.38 0.90 -7.94
CA ALA A 557 -25.34 -0.15 -8.31
C ALA A 557 -24.68 -1.29 -9.10
N VAL A 558 -23.74 -0.95 -9.99
CA VAL A 558 -22.96 -1.93 -10.77
C VAL A 558 -22.06 -2.77 -9.86
N GLU A 559 -21.32 -2.15 -8.94
CA GLU A 559 -20.48 -2.89 -7.97
C GLU A 559 -21.34 -3.79 -7.06
N LEU A 560 -22.50 -3.32 -6.61
CA LEU A 560 -23.44 -4.11 -5.81
C LEU A 560 -23.95 -5.33 -6.59
N ALA A 561 -24.40 -5.15 -7.83
CA ALA A 561 -24.86 -6.24 -8.68
C ALA A 561 -23.77 -7.29 -8.93
N GLU A 562 -22.53 -6.84 -9.15
CA GLU A 562 -21.38 -7.75 -9.27
C GLU A 562 -21.15 -8.54 -7.98
N ALA A 563 -21.20 -7.88 -6.81
CA ALA A 563 -21.04 -8.53 -5.52
C ALA A 563 -22.13 -9.58 -5.26
N THR A 564 -23.38 -9.31 -5.64
CA THR A 564 -24.50 -10.27 -5.55
C THR A 564 -24.25 -11.52 -6.38
N VAL A 565 -23.73 -11.37 -7.61
CA VAL A 565 -23.34 -12.51 -8.46
C VAL A 565 -22.19 -13.28 -7.81
N LYS A 566 -21.15 -12.60 -7.35
CA LYS A 566 -19.98 -13.22 -6.70
C LYS A 566 -20.41 -14.09 -5.52
N VAL A 567 -21.26 -13.57 -4.64
CA VAL A 567 -21.80 -14.29 -3.47
C VAL A 567 -22.73 -15.46 -3.86
N SER A 568 -23.49 -15.33 -4.93
CA SER A 568 -24.44 -16.39 -5.33
C SER A 568 -23.74 -17.58 -5.98
N THR A 569 -22.64 -17.32 -6.70
CA THR A 569 -21.82 -18.37 -7.35
C THR A 569 -20.90 -19.15 -6.41
N THR A 570 -20.72 -18.70 -5.16
CA THR A 570 -19.94 -19.44 -4.15
C THR A 570 -20.78 -20.48 -3.40
N LYS A 571 -22.11 -20.43 -3.49
CA LYS A 571 -23.02 -21.44 -2.92
C LYS A 571 -23.17 -22.58 -3.93
N ASP A 572 -23.14 -23.83 -3.47
CA ASP A 572 -23.29 -25.04 -4.32
C ASP A 572 -24.66 -25.18 -5.04
N ALA A 573 -25.53 -24.18 -4.92
CA ALA A 573 -26.83 -24.13 -5.59
C ALA A 573 -26.69 -23.61 -7.03
N THR A 574 -27.51 -24.11 -7.95
CA THR A 574 -27.59 -23.57 -9.32
C THR A 574 -28.20 -22.16 -9.26
N PRO A 575 -27.44 -21.10 -9.59
CA PRO A 575 -27.94 -19.73 -9.43
C PRO A 575 -29.03 -19.42 -10.46
N ASP A 576 -30.07 -18.69 -10.05
CA ASP A 576 -31.05 -18.13 -10.98
C ASP A 576 -30.39 -17.01 -11.79
N VAL A 577 -29.95 -17.38 -13.00
CA VAL A 577 -29.23 -16.49 -13.92
C VAL A 577 -30.07 -15.28 -14.30
N ALA A 578 -31.37 -15.45 -14.53
CA ALA A 578 -32.24 -14.35 -14.94
C ALA A 578 -32.39 -13.33 -13.82
N HIS A 579 -32.61 -13.80 -12.58
CA HIS A 579 -32.67 -12.92 -11.42
C HIS A 579 -31.36 -12.16 -11.18
N LEU A 580 -30.22 -12.83 -11.33
CA LEU A 580 -28.90 -12.22 -11.09
C LEU A 580 -28.46 -11.22 -12.17
N LEU A 581 -28.95 -11.36 -13.40
CA LEU A 581 -28.66 -10.42 -14.49
C LEU A 581 -29.65 -9.25 -14.56
N ALA A 582 -30.84 -9.39 -13.97
CA ALA A 582 -31.89 -8.37 -13.99
C ALA A 582 -31.44 -6.96 -13.57
N PRO A 583 -30.59 -6.76 -12.54
CA PRO A 583 -30.09 -5.42 -12.20
C PRO A 583 -29.31 -4.75 -13.35
N PHE A 584 -28.51 -5.52 -14.09
CA PHE A 584 -27.77 -4.99 -15.25
C PHE A 584 -28.71 -4.66 -16.39
N ASP A 585 -29.66 -5.54 -16.69
CA ASP A 585 -30.61 -5.37 -17.78
C ASP A 585 -31.52 -4.14 -17.54
N GLU A 586 -31.96 -3.93 -16.29
CA GLU A 586 -32.74 -2.76 -15.88
C GLU A 586 -31.96 -1.44 -16.11
N MET A 587 -30.67 -1.40 -15.75
CA MET A 587 -29.83 -0.22 -16.00
C MET A 587 -29.59 0.02 -17.50
N LEU A 588 -29.38 -1.04 -18.29
CA LEU A 588 -29.14 -0.93 -19.73
C LEU A 588 -30.39 -0.50 -20.52
N ALA A 589 -31.58 -0.84 -20.02
CA ALA A 589 -32.85 -0.42 -20.60
C ALA A 589 -33.19 1.05 -20.35
N SER A 590 -32.53 1.72 -19.39
CA SER A 590 -32.85 3.10 -19.03
C SER A 590 -32.06 4.15 -19.83
N ASP A 591 -32.77 5.13 -20.37
CA ASP A 591 -32.19 6.31 -21.02
C ASP A 591 -31.51 7.29 -20.05
N GLN A 592 -31.65 7.07 -18.74
CA GLN A 592 -30.97 7.86 -17.71
C GLN A 592 -29.50 7.46 -17.53
N VAL A 593 -29.09 6.30 -18.04
CA VAL A 593 -27.70 5.84 -17.99
C VAL A 593 -26.95 6.36 -19.22
N ASP A 594 -25.97 7.24 -18.97
CA ASP A 594 -25.15 7.85 -20.02
C ASP A 594 -24.30 6.82 -20.79
N LYS A 595 -23.76 7.21 -21.96
CA LYS A 595 -23.01 6.29 -22.83
C LYS A 595 -21.78 5.66 -22.14
N LEU A 596 -21.04 6.43 -21.36
CA LEU A 596 -19.82 5.96 -20.68
C LEU A 596 -20.19 5.00 -19.54
N ALA A 597 -21.23 5.35 -18.77
CA ALA A 597 -21.79 4.50 -17.73
C ALA A 597 -22.34 3.19 -18.31
N ARG A 598 -22.99 3.21 -19.48
CA ARG A 598 -23.45 1.99 -20.18
C ARG A 598 -22.30 1.05 -20.52
N VAL A 599 -21.16 1.56 -21.01
CA VAL A 599 -19.98 0.73 -21.27
C VAL A 599 -19.52 0.02 -19.98
N ARG A 600 -19.52 0.72 -18.85
CA ARG A 600 -19.21 0.11 -17.55
C ARG A 600 -20.24 -0.94 -17.15
N VAL A 601 -21.54 -0.64 -17.23
CA VAL A 601 -22.60 -1.62 -16.91
C VAL A 601 -22.43 -2.89 -17.74
N ARG A 602 -22.18 -2.76 -19.06
CA ARG A 602 -21.94 -3.90 -19.97
C ARG A 602 -20.66 -4.67 -19.61
N HIS A 603 -19.56 -3.99 -19.27
CA HIS A 603 -18.33 -4.63 -18.80
C HIS A 603 -18.58 -5.51 -17.56
N HIS A 604 -19.25 -4.98 -16.54
CA HIS A 604 -19.54 -5.75 -15.33
C HIS A 604 -20.60 -6.83 -15.56
N ARG A 605 -21.57 -6.62 -16.47
CA ARG A 605 -22.51 -7.65 -16.93
C ARG A 605 -21.78 -8.81 -17.60
N ALA A 606 -20.81 -8.54 -18.47
CA ALA A 606 -19.97 -9.57 -19.09
C ALA A 606 -19.15 -10.34 -18.04
N LYS A 607 -18.63 -9.65 -17.02
CA LYS A 607 -17.94 -10.26 -15.89
C LYS A 607 -18.87 -11.17 -15.08
N ALA A 608 -20.14 -10.77 -14.89
CA ALA A 608 -21.17 -11.58 -14.27
C ALA A 608 -21.52 -12.83 -15.11
N LEU A 609 -21.73 -12.68 -16.41
CA LEU A 609 -21.97 -13.78 -17.36
C LEU A 609 -20.84 -14.82 -17.32
N LYS A 610 -19.59 -14.36 -17.29
CA LYS A 610 -18.41 -15.22 -17.13
C LYS A 610 -18.51 -16.05 -15.84
N ARG A 611 -18.82 -15.43 -14.69
CA ARG A 611 -18.98 -16.15 -13.40
C ARG A 611 -20.14 -17.13 -13.41
N LEU A 612 -21.20 -16.84 -14.16
CA LEU A 612 -22.37 -17.70 -14.36
C LEU A 612 -22.14 -18.81 -15.40
N ARG A 613 -20.90 -19.01 -15.87
CA ARG A 613 -20.52 -20.02 -16.86
C ARG A 613 -21.20 -19.85 -18.22
N ARG A 614 -21.42 -18.60 -18.65
CA ARG A 614 -21.94 -18.22 -19.99
C ARG A 614 -20.88 -17.44 -20.79
N PRO A 615 -19.74 -18.06 -21.13
CA PRO A 615 -18.60 -17.35 -21.74
C PRO A 615 -18.92 -16.79 -23.13
N ILE A 616 -19.72 -17.50 -23.94
CA ILE A 616 -20.09 -17.05 -25.30
C ILE A 616 -20.87 -15.73 -25.27
N GLU A 617 -21.84 -15.61 -24.36
CA GLU A 617 -22.60 -14.37 -24.21
C GLU A 617 -21.76 -13.23 -23.65
N ALA A 618 -20.83 -13.53 -22.74
CA ALA A 618 -19.86 -12.55 -22.26
C ALA A 618 -18.98 -12.04 -23.42
N ILE A 619 -18.53 -12.93 -24.32
CA ILE A 619 -17.76 -12.55 -25.52
C ILE A 619 -18.59 -11.67 -26.44
N HIS A 620 -19.83 -12.05 -26.78
CA HIS A 620 -20.70 -11.23 -27.62
C HIS A 620 -20.92 -9.83 -27.05
N GLU A 621 -21.14 -9.72 -25.74
CA GLU A 621 -21.28 -8.43 -25.05
C GLU A 621 -20.02 -7.56 -25.19
N LEU A 622 -18.84 -8.16 -24.97
CA LEU A 622 -17.55 -7.47 -25.03
C LEU A 622 -17.15 -7.08 -26.46
N GLU A 623 -17.38 -7.95 -27.44
CA GLU A 623 -17.16 -7.68 -28.86
C GLU A 623 -18.04 -6.54 -29.35
N ALA A 624 -19.28 -6.47 -28.89
CA ALA A 624 -20.16 -5.36 -29.24
C ALA A 624 -19.65 -4.02 -28.67
N ILE A 625 -19.07 -4.00 -27.46
CA ILE A 625 -18.39 -2.79 -26.94
C ILE A 625 -17.21 -2.41 -27.85
N VAL A 626 -16.36 -3.38 -28.20
CA VAL A 626 -15.18 -3.16 -29.06
C VAL A 626 -15.59 -2.67 -30.44
N GLY A 627 -16.66 -3.22 -31.03
CA GLY A 627 -17.18 -2.81 -32.32
C GLY A 627 -17.77 -1.40 -32.32
N GLU A 628 -18.38 -0.97 -31.21
CA GLU A 628 -18.96 0.38 -31.08
C GLU A 628 -17.91 1.46 -30.86
N LEU A 629 -16.86 1.17 -30.08
CA LEU A 629 -15.83 2.16 -29.70
C LEU A 629 -14.59 2.11 -30.59
N GLY A 630 -14.31 0.97 -31.21
CA GLY A 630 -13.00 0.65 -31.79
C GLY A 630 -12.04 0.09 -30.73
N GLU A 631 -11.04 -0.68 -31.17
CA GLU A 631 -10.15 -1.42 -30.26
C GLU A 631 -9.28 -0.49 -29.40
N GLU A 632 -8.69 0.57 -29.98
CA GLU A 632 -7.83 1.53 -29.26
C GLU A 632 -8.60 2.37 -28.22
N ALA A 633 -9.82 2.79 -28.54
CA ALA A 633 -10.66 3.58 -27.64
C ALA A 633 -11.38 2.71 -26.57
N THR A 634 -11.32 1.39 -26.69
CA THR A 634 -11.92 0.47 -25.72
C THR A 634 -11.07 0.41 -24.44
N PRO A 635 -11.68 0.58 -23.25
CA PRO A 635 -10.95 0.50 -21.99
C PRO A 635 -10.12 -0.77 -21.84
N ALA A 636 -8.90 -0.64 -21.32
CA ALA A 636 -7.97 -1.77 -21.13
C ALA A 636 -8.58 -2.92 -20.31
N THR A 637 -9.46 -2.61 -19.34
CA THR A 637 -10.19 -3.60 -18.54
C THR A 637 -11.17 -4.44 -19.36
N VAL A 638 -11.83 -3.84 -20.35
CA VAL A 638 -12.73 -4.55 -21.30
C VAL A 638 -11.90 -5.44 -22.22
N ARG A 639 -10.82 -4.90 -22.82
CA ARG A 639 -9.89 -5.67 -23.66
C ARG A 639 -9.32 -6.88 -22.92
N LEU A 640 -8.87 -6.68 -21.68
CA LEU A 640 -8.38 -7.76 -20.81
C LEU A 640 -9.45 -8.82 -20.55
N LEU A 641 -10.69 -8.41 -20.19
CA LEU A 641 -11.75 -9.37 -19.90
C LEU A 641 -12.13 -10.19 -21.16
N LEU A 642 -12.10 -9.58 -22.34
CA LEU A 642 -12.32 -10.27 -23.60
C LEU A 642 -11.23 -11.31 -23.87
N ALA A 643 -9.95 -10.89 -23.80
CA ALA A 643 -8.82 -11.80 -23.96
C ALA A 643 -8.88 -12.98 -22.97
N ARG A 644 -9.20 -12.70 -21.70
CA ARG A 644 -9.41 -13.70 -20.65
C ARG A 644 -10.49 -14.72 -21.00
N THR A 645 -11.64 -14.23 -21.49
CA THR A 645 -12.79 -15.10 -21.75
C THR A 645 -12.57 -15.94 -23.00
N LEU A 646 -11.94 -15.38 -24.03
CA LEU A 646 -11.54 -16.13 -25.24
C LEU A 646 -10.49 -17.20 -24.93
N ALA A 647 -9.51 -16.91 -24.07
CA ALA A 647 -8.45 -17.86 -23.69
C ALA A 647 -8.94 -19.07 -22.87
N GLU A 648 -10.15 -18.98 -22.30
CA GLU A 648 -10.79 -20.05 -21.53
C GLU A 648 -11.71 -20.96 -22.37
N LEU A 649 -11.94 -20.64 -23.65
CA LEU A 649 -12.74 -21.46 -24.56
C LEU A 649 -12.07 -22.81 -24.83
N LYS A 650 -12.90 -23.84 -25.04
CA LYS A 650 -12.47 -25.19 -25.41
C LYS A 650 -12.38 -25.31 -26.94
N PRO A 651 -11.56 -26.24 -27.48
CA PRO A 651 -11.41 -26.47 -28.93
C PRO A 651 -12.69 -26.82 -29.70
N HIS A 652 -13.81 -27.08 -29.01
CA HIS A 652 -15.11 -27.44 -29.60
C HIS A 652 -16.22 -26.44 -29.27
N ASP A 653 -15.87 -25.31 -28.64
CA ASP A 653 -16.84 -24.24 -28.43
C ASP A 653 -17.15 -23.52 -29.76
N GLU A 654 -18.27 -22.79 -29.81
CA GLU A 654 -18.79 -22.15 -31.04
C GLU A 654 -17.82 -21.14 -31.67
N ILE A 655 -16.96 -20.54 -30.85
CA ILE A 655 -15.99 -19.52 -31.26
C ILE A 655 -14.60 -20.14 -31.22
N ASP A 656 -13.88 -20.11 -32.35
CA ASP A 656 -12.44 -20.40 -32.39
C ASP A 656 -11.66 -19.10 -32.12
N PRO A 657 -11.00 -18.96 -30.96
CA PRO A 657 -10.29 -17.73 -30.60
C PRO A 657 -8.97 -17.53 -31.37
N GLY A 658 -8.39 -18.59 -31.97
CA GLY A 658 -7.07 -18.52 -32.61
C GLY A 658 -5.99 -17.85 -31.73
N GLU A 659 -5.16 -17.01 -32.35
CA GLU A 659 -4.10 -16.23 -31.67
C GLU A 659 -4.60 -14.91 -31.06
N ARG A 660 -5.88 -14.56 -31.25
CA ARG A 660 -6.42 -13.25 -30.85
C ARG A 660 -6.26 -12.92 -29.37
N PRO A 661 -6.49 -13.84 -28.40
CA PRO A 661 -6.27 -13.56 -26.98
C PRO A 661 -4.83 -13.15 -26.73
N ARG A 662 -3.89 -13.85 -27.37
CA ARG A 662 -2.45 -13.61 -27.22
C ARG A 662 -2.06 -12.24 -27.78
N GLU A 663 -2.52 -11.90 -28.97
CA GLU A 663 -2.25 -10.60 -29.60
C GLU A 663 -2.79 -9.43 -28.77
N MET A 664 -3.98 -9.57 -28.19
CA MET A 664 -4.57 -8.57 -27.31
C MET A 664 -3.75 -8.38 -26.03
N LEU A 665 -3.26 -9.46 -25.42
CA LEU A 665 -2.42 -9.39 -24.22
C LEU A 665 -1.06 -8.75 -24.54
N HIS A 666 -0.45 -9.07 -25.70
CA HIS A 666 0.78 -8.41 -26.15
C HIS A 666 0.56 -6.90 -26.33
N ARG A 667 -0.47 -6.50 -27.07
CA ARG A 667 -0.78 -5.08 -27.30
C ARG A 667 -1.02 -4.32 -26.00
N LEU A 668 -1.72 -4.92 -25.02
CA LEU A 668 -1.90 -4.30 -23.70
C LEU A 668 -0.58 -4.09 -22.95
N LEU A 669 0.38 -5.02 -23.06
CA LEU A 669 1.68 -4.90 -22.42
C LEU A 669 2.60 -3.93 -23.16
N ASP A 670 2.56 -3.92 -24.49
CA ASP A 670 3.28 -2.94 -25.30
C ASP A 670 2.74 -1.52 -25.03
N ASP A 671 1.41 -1.33 -25.00
CA ASP A 671 0.75 -0.08 -24.60
C ASP A 671 1.24 0.39 -23.21
N ALA A 672 1.30 -0.53 -22.25
CA ALA A 672 1.76 -0.23 -20.89
C ALA A 672 3.24 0.18 -20.83
N ARG A 673 4.06 -0.37 -21.74
CA ARG A 673 5.51 -0.14 -21.79
C ARG A 673 5.87 1.15 -22.54
N GLU A 674 5.13 1.44 -23.61
CA GLU A 674 5.30 2.64 -24.44
C GLU A 674 4.65 3.88 -23.82
N HIS A 675 3.52 3.69 -23.11
CA HIS A 675 2.75 4.78 -22.52
C HIS A 675 2.40 4.47 -21.04
N PRO A 676 3.35 4.67 -20.10
CA PRO A 676 3.12 4.45 -18.68
C PRO A 676 1.87 5.22 -18.19
N GLY A 677 0.92 4.52 -17.57
CA GLY A 677 -0.34 5.08 -17.07
C GLY A 677 -1.56 4.85 -17.97
N ASN A 678 -1.40 4.50 -19.25
CA ASN A 678 -2.53 4.15 -20.13
C ASN A 678 -3.18 2.82 -19.75
N VAL A 679 -2.41 1.91 -19.17
CA VAL A 679 -2.87 0.61 -18.68
C VAL A 679 -2.60 0.55 -17.19
N SER A 680 -3.62 0.25 -16.40
CA SER A 680 -3.47 0.20 -14.94
C SER A 680 -2.63 -0.99 -14.48
N ASP A 681 -1.92 -0.84 -13.36
CA ASP A 681 -1.15 -1.92 -12.72
C ASP A 681 -1.99 -3.19 -12.51
N SER A 682 -3.28 -3.01 -12.17
CA SER A 682 -4.21 -4.13 -11.98
C SER A 682 -4.42 -4.94 -13.26
N VAL A 683 -4.41 -4.30 -14.43
CA VAL A 683 -4.49 -5.00 -15.73
C VAL A 683 -3.20 -5.76 -16.00
N ILE A 684 -2.03 -5.15 -15.76
CA ILE A 684 -0.72 -5.79 -15.99
C ILE A 684 -0.56 -7.05 -15.12
N LEU A 685 -0.86 -6.94 -13.82
CA LEU A 685 -0.82 -8.07 -12.88
C LEU A 685 -1.81 -9.16 -13.24
N ALA A 686 -3.00 -8.77 -13.68
CA ALA A 686 -4.00 -9.68 -14.19
C ALA A 686 -3.52 -10.44 -15.43
N ILE A 687 -2.67 -9.86 -16.28
CA ILE A 687 -2.05 -10.58 -17.41
C ILE A 687 -1.06 -11.61 -16.89
N ALA A 688 -0.20 -11.27 -15.92
CA ALA A 688 0.74 -12.22 -15.31
C ALA A 688 0.02 -13.42 -14.67
N GLU A 689 -1.10 -13.17 -13.97
CA GLU A 689 -1.96 -14.23 -13.41
C GLU A 689 -2.46 -15.21 -14.49
N LEU A 690 -2.76 -14.71 -15.70
CA LEU A 690 -3.22 -15.55 -16.81
C LEU A 690 -2.14 -16.44 -17.40
N LEU A 691 -0.87 -16.09 -17.25
CA LEU A 691 0.25 -16.91 -17.74
C LEU A 691 0.34 -18.27 -17.03
N ARG A 692 -0.42 -18.46 -15.95
CA ARG A 692 -0.69 -19.76 -15.31
C ARG A 692 -1.40 -20.75 -16.25
N TRP A 693 -2.17 -20.26 -17.22
CA TRP A 693 -3.08 -21.05 -18.05
C TRP A 693 -2.45 -21.48 -19.38
N ARG A 694 -2.81 -22.70 -19.80
CA ARG A 694 -2.13 -23.53 -20.83
C ARG A 694 -2.16 -23.02 -22.28
N SER A 695 -2.73 -21.86 -22.57
CA SER A 695 -2.95 -21.39 -23.95
C SER A 695 -1.97 -20.31 -24.42
N VAL A 696 -1.13 -19.78 -23.54
CA VAL A 696 -0.17 -18.71 -23.90
C VAL A 696 1.24 -19.19 -23.61
N GLU A 697 2.16 -19.03 -24.56
CA GLU A 697 3.58 -19.35 -24.38
C GLU A 697 4.22 -18.43 -23.34
N ALA A 698 3.98 -18.72 -22.05
CA ALA A 698 4.44 -17.92 -20.92
C ALA A 698 5.94 -17.60 -20.99
N GLY A 699 6.75 -18.50 -21.57
CA GLY A 699 8.18 -18.25 -21.78
C GLY A 699 8.47 -17.02 -22.64
N GLN A 700 7.71 -16.77 -23.71
CA GLN A 700 7.93 -15.61 -24.57
C GLN A 700 7.53 -14.30 -23.88
N PHE A 701 6.39 -14.29 -23.19
CA PHE A 701 5.96 -13.14 -22.38
C PHE A 701 6.95 -12.81 -21.27
N LEU A 702 7.45 -13.81 -20.55
CA LEU A 702 8.41 -13.59 -19.46
C LEU A 702 9.77 -13.12 -19.97
N ASN A 703 10.18 -13.54 -21.16
CA ASN A 703 11.41 -13.04 -21.78
C ASN A 703 11.29 -11.57 -22.24
N GLN A 704 10.12 -11.17 -22.76
CA GLN A 704 9.92 -9.82 -23.30
C GLN A 704 9.49 -8.79 -22.25
N PHE A 705 8.69 -9.20 -21.25
CA PHE A 705 8.07 -8.32 -20.26
C PHE A 705 8.43 -8.67 -18.82
N GLY A 706 9.45 -9.52 -18.61
CA GLY A 706 9.84 -9.98 -17.29
C GLY A 706 10.12 -8.85 -16.28
N ASP A 707 10.81 -7.80 -16.71
CA ASP A 707 11.15 -6.65 -15.86
C ASP A 707 9.90 -5.86 -15.44
N LEU A 708 8.95 -5.67 -16.37
CA LEU A 708 7.67 -5.03 -16.09
C LEU A 708 6.87 -5.83 -15.06
N PHE A 709 6.81 -7.16 -15.21
CA PHE A 709 6.12 -8.01 -14.24
C PHE A 709 6.82 -8.03 -12.88
N GLU A 710 8.15 -8.09 -12.83
CA GLU A 710 8.92 -7.99 -11.58
C GLU A 710 8.58 -6.68 -10.85
N GLU A 711 8.69 -5.53 -11.52
CA GLU A 711 8.38 -4.22 -10.95
C GLU A 711 6.94 -4.17 -10.39
N LYS A 712 5.95 -4.56 -11.20
CA LYS A 712 4.53 -4.46 -10.79
C LYS A 712 4.16 -5.47 -9.72
N ILE A 713 4.69 -6.69 -9.75
CA ILE A 713 4.46 -7.70 -8.70
C ILE A 713 5.03 -7.22 -7.37
N VAL A 714 6.28 -6.75 -7.36
CA VAL A 714 6.94 -6.23 -6.15
C VAL A 714 6.16 -5.04 -5.59
N SER A 715 5.81 -4.08 -6.47
CA SER A 715 5.01 -2.91 -6.11
C SER A 715 3.67 -3.28 -5.48
N ALA A 716 2.88 -4.12 -6.16
CA ALA A 716 1.57 -4.55 -5.67
C ALA A 716 1.65 -5.32 -4.35
N SER A 717 2.66 -6.18 -4.21
CA SER A 717 2.83 -7.00 -3.02
C SER A 717 3.26 -6.16 -1.82
N GLN A 718 4.17 -5.19 -2.01
CA GLN A 718 4.57 -4.23 -0.96
C GLN A 718 3.43 -3.29 -0.56
N ARG A 719 2.47 -3.04 -1.46
CA ARG A 719 1.18 -2.36 -1.18
C ARG A 719 0.14 -3.30 -0.53
N GLY A 720 0.50 -4.57 -0.31
CA GLY A 720 -0.36 -5.64 0.22
C GLY A 720 -1.62 -5.83 -0.59
N LEU A 721 -1.50 -5.73 -1.90
CA LEU A 721 -2.54 -6.11 -2.85
C LEU A 721 -2.44 -7.62 -3.11
N GLU A 722 -3.57 -8.30 -2.98
CA GLU A 722 -3.69 -9.74 -3.29
C GLU A 722 -3.18 -10.06 -4.71
N GLN A 723 -3.42 -9.15 -5.66
CA GLN A 723 -3.02 -9.29 -7.06
C GLN A 723 -1.51 -9.52 -7.22
N GLY A 724 -0.68 -8.99 -6.32
CA GLY A 724 0.76 -9.22 -6.35
C GLY A 724 1.11 -10.69 -6.12
N ALA A 725 0.54 -11.30 -5.08
CA ALA A 725 0.73 -12.71 -4.77
C ALA A 725 0.10 -13.63 -5.85
N LEU A 726 -1.11 -13.30 -6.32
CA LEU A 726 -1.76 -14.05 -7.40
C LEU A 726 -0.95 -14.02 -8.70
N ALA A 727 -0.48 -12.84 -9.10
CA ALA A 727 0.35 -12.66 -10.28
C ALA A 727 1.67 -13.43 -10.13
N PHE A 728 2.35 -13.32 -8.99
CA PHE A 728 3.60 -14.06 -8.76
C PHE A 728 3.39 -15.56 -8.79
N ALA A 729 2.37 -16.09 -8.12
CA ALA A 729 2.05 -17.52 -8.16
C ALA A 729 1.85 -18.02 -9.61
N GLY A 730 1.23 -17.20 -10.47
CA GLY A 730 1.03 -17.52 -11.88
C GLY A 730 2.30 -17.71 -12.70
N VAL A 731 3.41 -17.07 -12.30
CA VAL A 731 4.70 -17.09 -13.03
C VAL A 731 5.84 -17.75 -12.25
N ALA A 732 5.66 -17.98 -10.96
CA ALA A 732 6.65 -18.47 -10.00
C ALA A 732 7.30 -19.78 -10.45
N ALA A 733 6.52 -20.78 -10.83
CA ALA A 733 7.04 -22.07 -11.27
C ALA A 733 7.89 -21.95 -12.55
N LYS A 734 7.55 -21.02 -13.45
CA LYS A 734 8.31 -20.83 -14.69
C LYS A 734 9.63 -20.11 -14.42
N TRP A 735 9.62 -19.04 -13.65
CA TRP A 735 10.86 -18.37 -13.23
C TRP A 735 11.74 -19.24 -12.34
N ARG A 736 11.15 -20.09 -11.49
CA ARG A 736 11.90 -21.12 -10.74
C ARG A 736 12.77 -21.97 -11.67
N ASP A 737 12.26 -22.33 -12.84
CA ASP A 737 12.95 -23.19 -13.79
C ASP A 737 13.86 -22.41 -14.77
N THR A 738 13.49 -21.18 -15.16
CA THR A 738 14.20 -20.42 -16.23
C THR A 738 15.05 -19.25 -15.75
N ASP A 739 14.69 -18.62 -14.61
CA ASP A 739 15.42 -17.48 -14.03
C ASP A 739 15.32 -17.50 -12.48
N PRO A 740 16.05 -18.41 -11.80
CA PRO A 740 15.98 -18.57 -10.35
C PRO A 740 16.40 -17.30 -9.59
N ALA A 741 17.30 -16.50 -10.15
CA ALA A 741 17.76 -15.26 -9.52
C ALA A 741 16.61 -14.24 -9.43
N ARG A 742 15.82 -14.08 -10.50
CA ARG A 742 14.63 -13.24 -10.49
C ARG A 742 13.56 -13.75 -9.54
N PHE A 743 13.32 -15.06 -9.52
CA PHE A 743 12.40 -15.66 -8.54
C PHE A 743 12.75 -15.23 -7.12
N TRP A 744 14.02 -15.34 -6.71
CA TRP A 744 14.46 -15.00 -5.36
C TRP A 744 14.46 -13.50 -5.05
N ARG A 745 14.76 -12.63 -6.03
CA ARG A 745 14.60 -11.18 -5.86
C ARG A 745 13.15 -10.82 -5.55
N ILE A 746 12.21 -11.38 -6.31
CA ILE A 746 10.78 -11.15 -6.09
C ILE A 746 10.38 -11.75 -4.75
N PHE A 747 10.61 -13.05 -4.53
CA PHE A 747 10.23 -13.74 -3.28
C PHE A 747 10.79 -13.03 -2.03
N GLY A 748 12.07 -12.65 -2.03
CA GLY A 748 12.69 -11.93 -0.92
C GLY A 748 12.15 -10.51 -0.69
N SER A 749 11.43 -9.95 -1.66
CA SER A 749 10.74 -8.66 -1.51
C SER A 749 9.29 -8.80 -1.02
N LEU A 750 8.72 -10.01 -1.01
CA LEU A 750 7.31 -10.21 -0.69
C LEU A 750 7.05 -10.20 0.82
N PRO A 751 5.98 -9.54 1.27
CA PRO A 751 5.46 -9.66 2.63
C PRO A 751 4.80 -11.04 2.81
N LEU A 752 5.44 -11.97 3.54
CA LEU A 752 4.89 -13.31 3.79
C LEU A 752 3.75 -13.22 4.84
N PRO A 753 2.47 -13.50 4.53
CA PRO A 753 1.41 -13.47 5.53
C PRO A 753 1.46 -14.74 6.39
N ALA A 754 0.80 -14.75 7.56
CA ALA A 754 0.51 -16.02 8.23
C ALA A 754 -0.74 -16.62 7.62
N ALA A 755 -0.78 -17.95 7.57
CA ALA A 755 -1.86 -18.66 6.91
C ALA A 755 -3.23 -18.26 7.48
N SER A 756 -3.36 -18.00 8.79
CA SER A 756 -4.58 -17.61 9.51
C SER A 756 -5.21 -16.29 9.06
N ASP A 757 -4.42 -15.39 8.48
CA ASP A 757 -4.83 -14.00 8.24
C ASP A 757 -5.52 -13.82 6.90
N LEU A 758 -5.35 -14.77 6.01
CA LEU A 758 -5.96 -14.74 4.69
C LEU A 758 -7.37 -15.28 4.77
N HIS A 759 -8.30 -14.62 4.07
CA HIS A 759 -9.68 -15.09 3.97
C HIS A 759 -10.06 -15.44 2.53
N ASP A 760 -9.36 -14.86 1.54
CA ASP A 760 -9.58 -15.23 0.15
C ASP A 760 -8.89 -16.56 -0.16
N ARG A 761 -9.67 -17.47 -0.74
CA ARG A 761 -9.22 -18.82 -1.09
C ARG A 761 -8.11 -18.79 -2.14
N SER A 762 -8.20 -17.89 -3.11
CA SER A 762 -7.22 -17.78 -4.20
C SER A 762 -5.88 -17.26 -3.68
N GLU A 763 -5.89 -16.28 -2.79
CA GLU A 763 -4.69 -15.77 -2.12
C GLU A 763 -4.02 -16.86 -1.26
N ILE A 764 -4.81 -17.62 -0.49
CA ILE A 764 -4.31 -18.76 0.30
C ILE A 764 -3.59 -19.77 -0.58
N GLU A 765 -4.21 -20.16 -1.70
CA GLU A 765 -3.64 -21.14 -2.63
C GLU A 765 -2.38 -20.60 -3.31
N ALA A 766 -2.36 -19.33 -3.68
CA ALA A 766 -1.20 -18.67 -4.28
C ALA A 766 0.01 -18.66 -3.33
N TRP A 767 -0.18 -18.33 -2.06
CA TRP A 767 0.91 -18.40 -1.07
C TRP A 767 1.41 -19.81 -0.82
N GLY A 768 0.50 -20.79 -0.78
CA GLY A 768 0.85 -22.21 -0.75
C GLY A 768 1.78 -22.59 -1.90
N GLU A 769 1.46 -22.16 -3.12
CA GLU A 769 2.30 -22.40 -4.31
C GLU A 769 3.64 -21.68 -4.26
N ILE A 770 3.66 -20.40 -3.92
CA ILE A 770 4.89 -19.59 -3.87
C ILE A 770 5.90 -20.24 -2.92
N LEU A 771 5.48 -20.60 -1.71
CA LEU A 771 6.31 -21.26 -0.70
C LEU A 771 6.76 -22.66 -1.14
N SER A 772 5.86 -23.41 -1.79
CA SER A 772 6.18 -24.72 -2.34
C SER A 772 7.24 -24.65 -3.43
N ASN A 773 7.23 -23.61 -4.27
CA ASN A 773 8.25 -23.38 -5.29
C ASN A 773 9.57 -22.90 -4.66
N ALA A 774 9.52 -22.06 -3.62
CA ALA A 774 10.73 -21.59 -2.92
C ALA A 774 11.51 -22.74 -2.25
N ALA A 775 10.80 -23.72 -1.68
CA ALA A 775 11.39 -24.88 -1.03
C ALA A 775 12.22 -25.79 -1.95
N ASP A 776 12.10 -25.66 -3.28
CA ASP A 776 12.91 -26.43 -4.23
C ASP A 776 14.31 -25.86 -4.43
N HIS A 777 14.57 -24.62 -4.00
CA HIS A 777 15.86 -23.93 -4.21
C HIS A 777 16.63 -23.65 -2.91
N ASP A 778 15.98 -23.64 -1.75
CA ASP A 778 16.63 -23.43 -0.45
C ASP A 778 16.68 -24.74 0.35
N ALA A 779 17.82 -25.42 0.32
CA ALA A 779 18.01 -26.69 1.04
C ALA A 779 18.08 -26.51 2.57
N ALA A 780 18.47 -25.33 3.07
CA ALA A 780 18.61 -25.07 4.50
C ALA A 780 17.25 -24.85 5.16
N ASP A 781 16.36 -24.09 4.51
CA ASP A 781 15.03 -23.76 5.04
C ASP A 781 13.89 -24.59 4.39
N ARG A 782 14.23 -25.62 3.59
CA ARG A 782 13.27 -26.45 2.84
C ARG A 782 12.11 -26.95 3.69
N GLU A 783 12.40 -27.52 4.87
CA GLU A 783 11.38 -28.09 5.75
C GLU A 783 10.47 -27.00 6.34
N GLU A 784 11.03 -25.85 6.72
CA GLU A 784 10.28 -24.69 7.22
C GLU A 784 9.32 -24.16 6.13
N LEU A 785 9.82 -23.94 4.92
CA LEU A 785 9.03 -23.46 3.78
C LEU A 785 7.90 -24.43 3.39
N LEU A 786 8.16 -25.74 3.41
CA LEU A 786 7.14 -26.76 3.14
C LEU A 786 6.09 -26.83 4.26
N ASN A 787 6.48 -26.68 5.53
CA ASN A 787 5.53 -26.61 6.63
C ASN A 787 4.64 -25.35 6.55
N HIS A 788 5.18 -24.21 6.12
CA HIS A 788 4.37 -23.02 5.86
C HIS A 788 3.43 -23.22 4.67
N SER A 789 3.92 -23.76 3.55
CA SER A 789 3.08 -24.12 2.39
C SER A 789 1.92 -25.05 2.81
N LEU A 790 2.20 -26.03 3.67
CA LEU A 790 1.20 -26.94 4.23
C LEU A 790 0.13 -26.21 5.05
N ALA A 791 0.53 -25.20 5.84
CA ALA A 791 -0.42 -24.40 6.64
C ALA A 791 -1.42 -23.67 5.73
N PHE A 792 -0.98 -23.11 4.60
CA PHE A 792 -1.87 -22.48 3.62
C PHE A 792 -2.80 -23.49 2.95
N PHE A 793 -2.27 -24.54 2.33
CA PHE A 793 -3.10 -25.52 1.63
C PHE A 793 -4.08 -26.25 2.54
N SER A 794 -3.77 -26.38 3.84
CA SER A 794 -4.68 -26.99 4.80
C SER A 794 -5.91 -26.13 5.12
N ARG A 795 -5.88 -24.82 4.85
CA ARG A 795 -7.02 -23.92 5.05
C ARG A 795 -7.99 -23.88 3.88
N SER A 796 -7.57 -24.24 2.67
CA SER A 796 -8.46 -24.27 1.52
C SER A 796 -9.11 -25.66 1.37
N PRO A 797 -10.46 -25.74 1.32
CA PRO A 797 -11.16 -27.00 1.09
C PRO A 797 -11.18 -27.41 -0.40
N SER A 798 -10.60 -26.59 -1.29
CA SER A 798 -10.66 -26.85 -2.73
C SER A 798 -9.96 -28.16 -3.09
N ARG A 799 -10.44 -28.80 -4.18
CA ARG A 799 -9.80 -30.01 -4.70
C ARG A 799 -8.35 -29.75 -5.11
N TYR A 800 -8.11 -28.58 -5.68
CA TYR A 800 -6.78 -28.10 -6.04
C TYR A 800 -5.84 -28.06 -4.82
N ALA A 801 -6.24 -27.33 -3.77
CA ALA A 801 -5.45 -27.23 -2.54
C ALA A 801 -5.22 -28.58 -1.87
N ARG A 802 -6.21 -29.49 -1.89
CA ARG A 802 -6.05 -30.85 -1.32
C ARG A 802 -5.05 -31.70 -2.09
N THR A 803 -5.04 -31.64 -3.43
CA THR A 803 -4.00 -32.32 -4.24
C THR A 803 -2.61 -31.75 -3.96
N HIS A 804 -2.47 -30.42 -3.84
CA HIS A 804 -1.19 -29.78 -3.53
C HIS A 804 -0.75 -30.01 -2.08
N ARG A 805 -1.68 -30.07 -1.12
CA ARG A 805 -1.42 -30.49 0.26
C ARG A 805 -0.80 -31.87 0.32
N ALA A 806 -1.35 -32.82 -0.45
CA ALA A 806 -0.80 -34.17 -0.51
C ALA A 806 0.62 -34.19 -1.11
N ASP A 807 0.90 -33.37 -2.13
CA ASP A 807 2.25 -33.24 -2.68
C ASP A 807 3.25 -32.65 -1.66
N VAL A 808 2.85 -31.61 -0.91
CA VAL A 808 3.68 -31.03 0.16
C VAL A 808 3.93 -32.04 1.29
N LEU A 809 2.91 -32.77 1.74
CA LEU A 809 3.06 -33.85 2.74
C LEU A 809 4.03 -34.93 2.25
N ARG A 810 3.94 -35.31 0.97
CA ARG A 810 4.85 -36.26 0.35
C ARG A 810 6.29 -35.75 0.38
N ARG A 811 6.52 -34.48 0.04
CA ARG A 811 7.84 -33.83 0.07
C ARG A 811 8.41 -33.64 1.49
N LEU A 812 7.55 -33.65 2.51
CA LEU A 812 7.89 -33.71 3.94
C LEU A 812 8.08 -35.14 4.49
N ASN A 813 8.11 -36.16 3.63
CA ASN A 813 8.17 -37.58 4.01
C ASN A 813 6.97 -38.08 4.85
N ARG A 814 5.82 -37.41 4.78
CA ARG A 814 4.57 -37.77 5.49
C ARG A 814 3.60 -38.52 4.56
N ALA A 815 4.09 -39.58 3.92
CA ALA A 815 3.38 -40.29 2.86
C ALA A 815 2.03 -40.92 3.30
N ALA A 816 1.91 -41.39 4.53
CA ALA A 816 0.65 -41.94 5.05
C ALA A 816 -0.47 -40.87 5.13
N GLU A 817 -0.11 -39.64 5.51
CA GLU A 817 -1.07 -38.54 5.56
C GLU A 817 -1.46 -38.07 4.15
N ALA A 818 -0.49 -38.00 3.22
CA ALA A 818 -0.75 -37.70 1.82
C ALA A 818 -1.74 -38.71 1.20
N GLN A 819 -1.56 -40.01 1.48
CA GLN A 819 -2.45 -41.07 1.02
C GLN A 819 -3.88 -40.88 1.55
N SER A 820 -4.03 -40.54 2.83
CA SER A 820 -5.35 -40.30 3.45
C SER A 820 -6.10 -39.15 2.75
N VAL A 821 -5.42 -38.02 2.50
CA VAL A 821 -6.00 -36.86 1.81
C VAL A 821 -6.46 -37.22 0.40
N LEU A 822 -5.63 -37.93 -0.37
CA LEU A 822 -5.94 -38.30 -1.75
C LEU A 822 -7.08 -39.32 -1.86
N LYS A 823 -7.11 -40.32 -0.96
CA LYS A 823 -8.21 -41.29 -0.91
C LYS A 823 -9.55 -40.61 -0.57
N ALA A 824 -9.56 -39.69 0.39
CA ALA A 824 -10.75 -38.91 0.71
C ALA A 824 -11.23 -38.08 -0.49
N LEU A 825 -10.31 -37.42 -1.20
CA LEU A 825 -10.64 -36.65 -2.41
C LEU A 825 -11.24 -37.53 -3.53
N LEU A 826 -10.71 -38.74 -3.74
CA LEU A 826 -11.20 -39.66 -4.78
C LEU A 826 -12.58 -40.24 -4.47
N GLN A 827 -12.96 -40.35 -3.18
CA GLN A 827 -14.31 -40.77 -2.76
C GLN A 827 -15.38 -39.74 -3.13
N GLU A 828 -15.01 -38.46 -3.26
CA GLU A 828 -15.93 -37.38 -3.65
C GLU A 828 -16.25 -37.34 -5.15
N SER A 829 -15.78 -38.32 -5.93
CA SER A 829 -15.97 -38.40 -7.39
C SER A 829 -15.63 -37.08 -8.12
N PRO A 830 -14.36 -36.63 -8.03
CA PRO A 830 -13.94 -35.38 -8.64
C PRO A 830 -14.03 -35.45 -10.18
N PRO A 831 -14.14 -34.31 -10.88
CA PRO A 831 -14.13 -34.25 -12.34
C PRO A 831 -12.91 -34.97 -12.95
N PRO A 832 -13.00 -35.48 -14.19
CA PRO A 832 -11.97 -36.34 -14.78
C PRO A 832 -10.54 -35.83 -14.64
N ARG A 833 -10.31 -34.53 -14.89
CA ARG A 833 -8.97 -33.92 -14.78
C ARG A 833 -8.45 -33.89 -13.33
N ASP A 834 -9.28 -33.50 -12.37
CA ASP A 834 -8.92 -33.48 -10.95
C ASP A 834 -8.68 -34.91 -10.44
N ARG A 835 -9.51 -35.86 -10.90
CA ARG A 835 -9.34 -37.29 -10.63
C ARG A 835 -8.01 -37.81 -11.17
N ALA A 836 -7.65 -37.46 -12.41
CA ALA A 836 -6.39 -37.85 -13.03
C ALA A 836 -5.18 -37.44 -12.17
N TRP A 837 -5.14 -36.17 -11.76
CA TRP A 837 -4.05 -35.65 -10.93
C TRP A 837 -4.05 -36.24 -9.52
N ALA A 838 -5.20 -36.45 -8.91
CA ALA A 838 -5.29 -37.12 -7.60
C ALA A 838 -4.79 -38.57 -7.65
N LEU A 839 -5.17 -39.32 -8.69
CA LEU A 839 -4.68 -40.69 -8.94
C LEU A 839 -3.18 -40.70 -9.21
N PHE A 840 -2.67 -39.77 -10.02
CA PHE A 840 -1.24 -39.67 -10.28
C PHE A 840 -0.44 -39.38 -9.00
N ARG A 841 -0.86 -38.42 -8.18
CA ARG A 841 -0.24 -38.14 -6.87
C ARG A 841 -0.35 -39.33 -5.91
N LEU A 842 -1.42 -40.12 -6.01
CA LEU A 842 -1.59 -41.33 -5.20
C LEU A 842 -0.59 -42.41 -5.63
N GLY A 843 -0.35 -42.55 -6.94
CA GLY A 843 0.72 -43.38 -7.50
C GLY A 843 2.10 -42.97 -6.99
N GLU A 844 2.44 -41.68 -7.00
CA GLU A 844 3.70 -41.17 -6.42
C GLU A 844 3.82 -41.48 -4.93
N THR A 845 2.72 -41.38 -4.19
CA THR A 845 2.68 -41.70 -2.76
C THR A 845 2.89 -43.20 -2.52
N HIS A 846 2.31 -44.07 -3.35
CA HIS A 846 2.52 -45.51 -3.28
C HIS A 846 3.95 -45.92 -3.62
N ALA A 847 4.62 -45.21 -4.54
CA ALA A 847 6.02 -45.45 -4.86
C ALA A 847 6.92 -45.20 -3.62
N MET A 848 6.67 -44.11 -2.88
CA MET A 848 7.38 -43.84 -1.62
C MET A 848 7.12 -44.85 -0.52
N LEU A 849 5.95 -45.48 -0.52
CA LEU A 849 5.58 -46.54 0.43
C LEU A 849 6.06 -47.95 -0.01
N GLY A 850 6.64 -48.08 -1.22
CA GLY A 850 7.10 -49.37 -1.77
C GLY A 850 5.99 -50.26 -2.37
N ASN A 851 4.79 -49.72 -2.64
CA ASN A 851 3.64 -50.48 -3.14
C ASN A 851 3.58 -50.49 -4.68
N THR A 852 4.49 -51.19 -5.35
CA THR A 852 4.65 -51.16 -6.82
C THR A 852 3.39 -51.51 -7.61
N ALA A 853 2.58 -52.48 -7.15
CA ALA A 853 1.32 -52.84 -7.80
C ALA A 853 0.30 -51.69 -7.83
N GLU A 854 0.24 -50.90 -6.75
CA GLU A 854 -0.66 -49.75 -6.64
C GLU A 854 -0.18 -48.55 -7.48
N VAL A 855 1.14 -48.40 -7.66
CA VAL A 855 1.72 -47.37 -8.54
C VAL A 855 1.20 -47.53 -9.98
N GLN A 856 1.31 -48.74 -10.53
CA GLN A 856 0.90 -49.03 -11.89
C GLN A 856 -0.62 -48.88 -12.07
N SER A 857 -1.40 -49.40 -11.10
CA SER A 857 -2.86 -49.27 -11.08
C SER A 857 -3.29 -47.80 -11.12
N CYS A 858 -2.79 -46.98 -10.17
CA CYS A 858 -3.16 -45.57 -10.07
C CYS A 858 -2.75 -44.75 -11.29
N CYS A 859 -1.55 -44.96 -11.83
CA CYS A 859 -1.08 -44.20 -13.00
C CYS A 859 -1.81 -44.60 -14.28
N THR A 860 -2.16 -45.88 -14.45
CA THR A 860 -2.96 -46.33 -15.59
C THR A 860 -4.36 -45.74 -15.53
N GLU A 861 -4.98 -45.74 -14.35
CA GLU A 861 -6.29 -45.12 -14.16
C GLU A 861 -6.21 -43.60 -14.39
N ALA A 862 -5.15 -42.93 -13.94
CA ALA A 862 -4.93 -41.49 -14.18
C ALA A 862 -4.83 -41.17 -15.68
N MET A 863 -4.07 -41.95 -16.45
CA MET A 863 -3.94 -41.79 -17.90
C MET A 863 -5.27 -42.00 -18.62
N ALA A 864 -6.14 -42.90 -18.13
CA ALA A 864 -7.46 -43.12 -18.70
C ALA A 864 -8.43 -41.95 -18.50
N GLN A 865 -8.13 -41.02 -17.58
CA GLN A 865 -8.94 -39.83 -17.33
C GLN A 865 -8.56 -38.62 -18.20
N VAL A 866 -7.51 -38.72 -19.01
CA VAL A 866 -7.00 -37.62 -19.86
C VAL A 866 -6.86 -38.06 -21.31
N GLU A 867 -6.89 -37.09 -22.24
CA GLU A 867 -6.78 -37.39 -23.67
C GLU A 867 -5.41 -38.00 -24.02
N PRO A 868 -5.36 -39.12 -24.75
CA PRO A 868 -4.12 -39.74 -25.19
C PRO A 868 -3.23 -38.76 -25.97
N GLY A 869 -1.94 -38.71 -25.64
CA GLY A 869 -0.98 -37.81 -26.31
C GLY A 869 -1.01 -36.35 -25.84
N SER A 870 -1.95 -35.98 -24.97
CA SER A 870 -1.92 -34.69 -24.27
C SER A 870 -0.65 -34.52 -23.42
N ARG A 871 -0.32 -33.29 -23.04
CA ARG A 871 0.84 -32.99 -22.19
C ARG A 871 0.80 -33.75 -20.86
N ASP A 872 -0.38 -33.85 -20.24
CA ASP A 872 -0.56 -34.57 -18.97
C ASP A 872 -0.37 -36.06 -19.15
N TRP A 873 -0.94 -36.63 -20.22
CA TRP A 873 -0.76 -38.03 -20.54
C TRP A 873 0.72 -38.38 -20.76
N LYS A 874 1.44 -37.55 -21.53
CA LYS A 874 2.89 -37.72 -21.75
C LYS A 874 3.65 -37.62 -20.43
N HIS A 875 3.32 -36.65 -19.58
CA HIS A 875 3.95 -36.48 -18.27
C HIS A 875 3.76 -37.71 -17.37
N PHE A 876 2.53 -38.21 -17.25
CA PHE A 876 2.21 -39.38 -16.43
C PHE A 876 2.92 -40.63 -16.95
N ARG A 877 2.93 -40.83 -18.28
CA ARG A 877 3.62 -41.94 -18.91
C ARG A 877 5.13 -41.89 -18.69
N THR A 878 5.76 -40.75 -18.97
CA THR A 878 7.21 -40.57 -18.77
C THR A 878 7.62 -40.81 -17.31
N TRP A 879 6.79 -40.39 -16.35
CA TRP A 879 7.07 -40.66 -14.94
C TRP A 879 6.91 -42.14 -14.58
N LEU A 880 5.87 -42.82 -15.07
CA LEU A 880 5.62 -44.25 -14.83
C LEU A 880 6.73 -45.12 -15.44
N ASP A 881 7.15 -44.81 -16.66
CA ASP A 881 8.24 -45.52 -17.36
C ASP A 881 9.58 -45.39 -16.62
N ALA A 882 9.75 -44.36 -15.78
CA ALA A 882 10.94 -44.15 -14.97
C ALA A 882 10.92 -44.89 -13.62
N GLN A 883 9.81 -45.54 -13.23
CA GLN A 883 9.72 -46.25 -11.96
C GLN A 883 10.29 -47.69 -12.06
N PRO A 884 11.01 -48.17 -11.03
CA PRO A 884 11.58 -49.51 -11.03
C PRO A 884 10.48 -50.59 -10.94
N GLY A 885 10.48 -51.53 -11.89
CA GLY A 885 9.55 -52.68 -11.90
C GLY A 885 8.23 -52.44 -12.65
N THR A 886 8.05 -51.28 -13.29
CA THR A 886 6.88 -50.93 -14.12
C THR A 886 7.29 -50.80 -15.58
N GLN A 887 7.64 -51.91 -16.23
CA GLN A 887 7.71 -51.93 -17.69
C GLN A 887 6.32 -52.20 -18.25
N VAL A 888 5.78 -51.24 -18.99
CA VAL A 888 4.53 -51.35 -19.74
C VAL A 888 4.89 -51.65 -21.19
N ASP A 889 4.47 -52.81 -21.70
CA ASP A 889 4.46 -53.11 -23.14
C ASP A 889 3.47 -52.22 -23.90
#